data_AF-A0A967N779-F1
#
_entry.id   AF-A0A967N779-F1
#
_cell.length_a   1.000
_cell.length_b   1.000
_cell.length_c   1.000
_cell.angle_alpha   90.00
_cell.angle_beta   90.00
_cell.angle_gamma   90.00
#
_symmetry.space_group_name_H-M   'P 1'
#
loop_
_entity.id
_entity.type
_entity.pdbx_description
1 polymer ?
#
loop_
_entity_poly.entity_id
_entity_poly.type
_entity_poly.pdbx_seq_one_letter_code
_entity_poly.pdbx_strand_id
1 'polypeptide(L)'
;MTPADVRESTRCPRRRSRRLAAVILAAGVGLAAGLGGALVAPPGHGPRLAGPVGLAAQEVPERRGVVAAGLRLRQLDGVKRVLMIGAHPDDEDTSLIAALARGHGAEVAYLSLSRGEGGQNLIGPELDEGLGIVRTGELLAARSLDGGRQFFTRAFDFGYSKSAEETFRYWPRQEVVGDVVWMIRRFRPQVVVSVFDGESPGGHGQHQVAGIATYEAFDAAGDPSRFAEQLTGSDAVEPWAPLKLYRSSRFDRDETTLALETGRFDPLLGRSHFQLSMESRSQHRSQDMGVPEPMGARAAPLALVRNRTGASGGLFAGVDTALLSLADGLPREHADRLRGVLDEYRGAVRAAEAGLDALEPWESVEALGRAARGMERAVAAAAEAEAPAGVRRALEDRLRRVREALLSAAGVVVDVRADDDLVVPGEVLEMEAAVWNGGPFPVVEARAEPTLPEGWSAEPLGPESVETDDSFRARLFGPDPASIVTGASGVEPGEVVRWRYRVRVPEDAEPSRLYYLARPRDGQMYRWPDDRSLWGLPRNPPLFGGSVELSLGAGIRVSAADSSGVSGDGGSGHGAGSAAGRSRSASGEQDAGGEVRVSVRRAGEYVGVDPARGEFRRPVLVAPAVSVRLRPRVMAWPLGAGEARAVAVSLESQARAGARGRLRLEAPPGWTVEP
;
A
#
# COMPACT_ATOMS: atom_id res chain seq x y z
N MET A 1 57.60 -34.45 -35.05
CA MET A 1 57.61 -35.84 -34.56
C MET A 1 56.19 -36.21 -34.17
N THR A 2 55.55 -37.09 -34.93
CA THR A 2 54.73 -38.20 -34.40
C THR A 2 55.70 -39.32 -33.95
N PRO A 3 55.28 -40.49 -33.42
CA PRO A 3 53.93 -40.98 -33.02
C PRO A 3 53.87 -41.16 -31.47
N ALA A 4 52.97 -41.88 -30.78
CA ALA A 4 52.31 -43.19 -30.97
C ALA A 4 51.38 -43.44 -29.75
N ASP A 5 50.38 -44.34 -29.74
CA ASP A 5 49.51 -44.90 -30.80
C ASP A 5 48.40 -45.76 -30.12
N VAL A 6 47.30 -46.09 -30.83
CA VAL A 6 46.57 -47.40 -30.80
C VAL A 6 46.02 -47.93 -29.44
N ARG A 7 44.77 -48.40 -29.25
CA ARG A 7 43.54 -48.68 -30.04
C ARG A 7 42.41 -49.10 -29.02
N GLU A 8 41.20 -49.58 -29.33
CA GLU A 8 40.53 -49.92 -30.61
C GLU A 8 39.05 -49.43 -30.70
N SER A 9 38.08 -50.35 -30.86
CA SER A 9 36.69 -50.13 -31.27
C SER A 9 35.71 -50.95 -30.41
N THR A 10 34.41 -50.64 -30.36
CA THR A 10 33.48 -51.16 -31.40
C THR A 10 32.08 -50.52 -31.41
N ARG A 11 31.50 -50.56 -32.62
CA ARG A 11 30.06 -50.50 -33.01
C ARG A 11 29.39 -49.13 -33.25
N CYS A 12 28.51 -49.21 -34.24
CA CYS A 12 27.87 -48.17 -35.04
C CYS A 12 26.41 -48.63 -35.29
N PRO A 13 25.59 -47.98 -36.13
CA PRO A 13 24.81 -46.76 -35.84
C PRO A 13 23.28 -47.01 -35.92
N ARG A 14 22.47 -45.96 -35.74
CA ARG A 14 21.36 -45.67 -36.69
C ARG A 14 20.90 -44.21 -36.68
N ARG A 15 21.01 -43.56 -37.84
CA ARG A 15 20.37 -42.27 -38.19
C ARG A 15 19.05 -42.53 -38.93
N ARG A 16 18.10 -41.58 -38.82
CA ARG A 16 17.30 -40.91 -39.89
C ARG A 16 16.05 -40.30 -39.22
N SER A 17 15.66 -39.01 -39.30
CA SER A 17 15.77 -37.88 -40.26
C SER A 17 14.65 -37.81 -41.31
N ARG A 18 14.06 -36.61 -41.48
CA ARG A 18 13.11 -36.14 -42.54
C ARG A 18 11.62 -36.49 -42.30
N ARG A 19 10.61 -35.75 -42.80
CA ARG A 19 10.35 -34.31 -43.17
C ARG A 19 8.93 -34.28 -43.80
N LEU A 20 8.23 -33.13 -43.83
CA LEU A 20 6.97 -32.87 -44.59
C LEU A 20 5.72 -33.66 -44.09
N ALA A 21 4.47 -33.27 -44.36
CA ALA A 21 3.90 -32.15 -45.15
C ALA A 21 2.61 -31.59 -44.50
N ALA A 22 2.12 -30.44 -44.99
CA ALA A 22 0.78 -29.93 -44.71
C ALA A 22 -0.29 -30.64 -45.57
N VAL A 23 -1.53 -30.70 -45.08
CA VAL A 23 -2.73 -31.04 -45.86
C VAL A 23 -3.83 -30.03 -45.54
N ILE A 24 -4.32 -29.37 -46.58
CA ILE A 24 -5.56 -28.57 -46.57
C ILE A 24 -6.72 -29.52 -46.86
N LEU A 25 -7.85 -29.37 -46.16
CA LEU A 25 -9.13 -29.87 -46.67
C LEU A 25 -10.22 -28.82 -46.45
N ALA A 26 -10.92 -28.49 -47.54
CA ALA A 26 -12.13 -27.70 -47.53
C ALA A 26 -13.18 -28.40 -48.41
N ALA A 27 -14.41 -28.51 -47.93
CA ALA A 27 -15.58 -28.90 -48.71
C ALA A 27 -16.85 -28.37 -48.02
N GLY A 28 -17.76 -27.75 -48.78
CA GLY A 28 -19.15 -27.55 -48.38
C GLY A 28 -19.95 -28.86 -48.53
N VAL A 29 -21.29 -28.91 -48.48
CA VAL A 29 -22.35 -27.88 -48.59
C VAL A 29 -23.58 -28.43 -47.86
N GLY A 30 -24.48 -27.59 -47.31
CA GLY A 30 -25.77 -28.07 -46.82
C GLY A 30 -26.69 -26.98 -46.25
N LEU A 31 -27.64 -26.51 -47.04
CA LEU A 31 -28.62 -25.47 -46.68
C LEU A 31 -29.89 -26.10 -46.10
N ALA A 32 -30.43 -25.56 -45.00
CA ALA A 32 -31.84 -25.70 -44.63
C ALA A 32 -32.27 -24.51 -43.75
N ALA A 33 -33.46 -23.96 -44.00
CA ALA A 33 -33.97 -22.75 -43.35
C ALA A 33 -35.31 -23.01 -42.67
N GLY A 34 -35.65 -22.17 -41.67
CA GLY A 34 -37.06 -21.89 -41.35
C GLY A 34 -37.40 -21.78 -39.86
N LEU A 35 -37.85 -20.57 -39.48
CA LEU A 35 -38.72 -20.25 -38.33
C LEU A 35 -38.11 -20.47 -36.92
N GLY A 36 -38.34 -19.63 -35.92
CA GLY A 36 -39.16 -18.42 -35.85
C GLY A 36 -39.70 -18.25 -34.42
N GLY A 37 -39.05 -17.42 -33.60
CA GLY A 37 -39.44 -17.23 -32.20
C GLY A 37 -38.61 -16.16 -31.50
N ALA A 38 -39.11 -14.93 -31.46
CA ALA A 38 -38.46 -13.83 -30.77
C ALA A 38 -38.80 -13.85 -29.27
N LEU A 39 -37.82 -14.18 -28.43
CA LEU A 39 -37.84 -13.90 -26.99
C LEU A 39 -37.06 -12.60 -26.76
N VAL A 40 -37.76 -11.55 -26.34
CA VAL A 40 -37.15 -10.26 -25.99
C VAL A 40 -36.47 -10.39 -24.63
N ALA A 41 -35.15 -10.48 -24.63
CA ALA A 41 -34.33 -10.30 -23.43
C ALA A 41 -34.09 -8.79 -23.18
N PRO A 42 -34.02 -8.33 -21.91
CA PRO A 42 -33.58 -6.97 -21.60
C PRO A 42 -32.12 -6.75 -22.02
N PRO A 43 -31.66 -5.50 -22.21
CA PRO A 43 -30.31 -5.20 -22.70
C PRO A 43 -29.23 -5.60 -21.68
N GLY A 44 -28.73 -6.82 -21.82
CA GLY A 44 -27.55 -7.30 -21.10
C GLY A 44 -26.30 -6.54 -21.53
N HIS A 45 -25.46 -6.16 -20.56
CA HIS A 45 -24.20 -5.48 -20.84
C HIS A 45 -23.27 -6.42 -21.63
N GLY A 46 -22.82 -5.98 -22.81
CA GLY A 46 -21.91 -6.76 -23.64
C GLY A 46 -20.54 -6.95 -22.94
N PRO A 47 -19.86 -8.08 -23.15
CA PRO A 47 -18.58 -8.35 -22.50
C PRO A 47 -17.51 -7.36 -22.98
N ARG A 48 -17.10 -6.44 -22.10
CA ARG A 48 -15.90 -5.61 -22.31
C ARG A 48 -14.68 -6.53 -22.43
N LEU A 49 -13.87 -6.35 -23.49
CA LEU A 49 -12.72 -7.20 -23.79
C LEU A 49 -11.68 -7.16 -22.66
N ALA A 50 -11.66 -8.20 -21.82
CA ALA A 50 -10.67 -8.37 -20.77
C ALA A 50 -9.29 -8.69 -21.35
N GLY A 51 -8.28 -7.90 -20.98
CA GLY A 51 -6.88 -8.27 -21.18
C GLY A 51 -6.44 -9.43 -20.28
N PRO A 52 -5.19 -9.92 -20.41
CA PRO A 52 -4.64 -11.02 -19.61
C PRO A 52 -4.31 -10.58 -18.16
N VAL A 53 -5.35 -10.27 -17.38
CA VAL A 53 -5.25 -9.88 -15.97
C VAL A 53 -5.07 -11.13 -15.07
N GLY A 54 -4.32 -10.99 -13.99
CA GLY A 54 -3.92 -12.10 -13.12
C GLY A 54 -5.06 -12.75 -12.33
N LEU A 55 -4.83 -14.01 -11.94
CA LEU A 55 -5.59 -14.72 -10.91
C LEU A 55 -5.06 -14.29 -9.54
N ALA A 56 -5.75 -13.35 -8.90
CA ALA A 56 -5.52 -12.94 -7.51
C ALA A 56 -6.79 -12.26 -6.97
N ALA A 57 -7.85 -13.04 -6.78
CA ALA A 57 -9.15 -12.57 -6.32
C ALA A 57 -9.69 -13.50 -5.22
N GLN A 58 -8.94 -13.53 -4.12
CA GLN A 58 -9.36 -13.98 -2.78
C GLN A 58 -8.65 -13.07 -1.77
N GLU A 59 -9.35 -12.63 -0.72
CA GLU A 59 -8.76 -11.71 0.25
C GLU A 59 -7.56 -12.35 0.98
N VAL A 60 -6.42 -11.67 0.92
CA VAL A 60 -5.19 -12.02 1.63
C VAL A 60 -5.45 -12.02 3.15
N PRO A 61 -5.39 -13.17 3.86
CA PRO A 61 -5.71 -13.27 5.28
C PRO A 61 -4.93 -12.29 6.18
N GLU A 62 -3.72 -11.93 5.78
CA GLU A 62 -2.86 -10.92 6.42
C GLU A 62 -3.47 -9.50 6.49
N ARG A 63 -4.68 -9.28 5.95
CA ARG A 63 -5.43 -8.00 5.99
C ARG A 63 -6.49 -7.91 7.09
N ARG A 64 -6.98 -9.03 7.67
CA ARG A 64 -8.08 -9.05 8.66
C ARG A 64 -7.78 -9.98 9.86
N GLY A 65 -8.61 -9.88 10.91
CA GLY A 65 -8.58 -10.77 12.08
C GLY A 65 -7.25 -10.77 12.85
N VAL A 66 -6.99 -11.88 13.56
CA VAL A 66 -5.85 -12.02 14.49
C VAL A 66 -4.49 -11.86 13.81
N VAL A 67 -4.32 -12.34 12.58
CA VAL A 67 -3.05 -12.19 11.83
C VAL A 67 -2.76 -10.71 11.60
N ALA A 68 -3.74 -9.95 11.15
CA ALA A 68 -3.58 -8.52 10.91
C ALA A 68 -3.47 -7.72 12.22
N ALA A 69 -4.14 -8.13 13.30
CA ALA A 69 -3.96 -7.56 14.64
C ALA A 69 -2.52 -7.75 15.15
N GLY A 70 -2.00 -8.98 15.11
CA GLY A 70 -0.65 -9.32 15.57
C GLY A 70 0.46 -8.68 14.72
N LEU A 71 0.30 -8.65 13.39
CA LEU A 71 1.25 -7.95 12.51
C LEU A 71 1.26 -6.43 12.76
N ARG A 72 0.11 -5.83 13.10
CA ARG A 72 0.05 -4.42 13.51
C ARG A 72 0.67 -4.21 14.89
N LEU A 73 0.38 -5.07 15.88
CA LEU A 73 0.94 -5.03 17.24
C LEU A 73 2.48 -4.96 17.21
N ARG A 74 3.14 -5.82 16.42
CA ARG A 74 4.62 -5.78 16.22
C ARG A 74 5.17 -4.43 15.79
N GLN A 75 4.36 -3.62 15.10
CA GLN A 75 4.75 -2.29 14.63
C GLN A 75 4.56 -1.22 15.71
N LEU A 76 3.79 -1.46 16.79
CA LEU A 76 3.32 -0.44 17.72
C LEU A 76 4.39 0.08 18.69
N ASP A 77 5.33 -0.74 19.16
CA ASP A 77 6.48 -0.22 19.93
C ASP A 77 7.62 0.27 19.01
N GLY A 78 8.11 1.47 19.32
CA GLY A 78 9.26 2.08 18.67
C GLY A 78 9.01 2.80 17.34
N VAL A 79 10.11 3.18 16.67
CA VAL A 79 10.11 4.02 15.45
C VAL A 79 11.11 3.52 14.39
N LYS A 80 11.27 2.20 14.27
CA LYS A 80 12.18 1.56 13.29
C LYS A 80 11.76 1.89 11.85
N ARG A 81 12.60 2.62 11.10
CA ARG A 81 12.36 2.99 9.70
C ARG A 81 13.57 2.68 8.81
N VAL A 82 13.32 1.97 7.71
CA VAL A 82 14.35 1.55 6.74
C VAL A 82 13.95 1.97 5.32
N LEU A 83 14.84 2.71 4.64
CA LEU A 83 14.66 3.09 3.24
C LEU A 83 15.62 2.29 2.36
N MET A 84 15.09 1.41 1.51
CA MET A 84 15.83 0.72 0.47
C MET A 84 15.78 1.54 -0.83
N ILE A 85 16.89 1.63 -1.56
CA ILE A 85 16.99 2.45 -2.78
C ILE A 85 17.61 1.65 -3.92
N GLY A 86 16.93 1.65 -5.07
CA GLY A 86 17.31 0.96 -6.31
C GLY A 86 16.86 1.75 -7.54
N ALA A 87 17.14 1.28 -8.76
CA ALA A 87 16.88 2.04 -9.97
C ALA A 87 15.52 1.75 -10.60
N HIS A 88 15.09 0.49 -10.55
CA HIS A 88 13.90 -0.03 -11.24
C HIS A 88 12.95 -0.78 -10.30
N PRO A 89 11.66 -0.92 -10.66
CA PRO A 89 10.83 -1.99 -10.12
C PRO A 89 11.48 -3.35 -10.37
N ASP A 90 11.58 -4.23 -9.36
CA ASP A 90 12.26 -5.55 -9.33
C ASP A 90 13.68 -5.60 -8.76
N ASP A 91 14.37 -4.45 -8.67
CA ASP A 91 15.69 -4.35 -8.05
C ASP A 91 15.65 -4.63 -6.54
N GLU A 92 14.52 -4.49 -5.87
CA GLU A 92 14.46 -4.59 -4.41
C GLU A 92 14.93 -5.96 -3.86
N ASP A 93 15.36 -5.99 -2.60
CA ASP A 93 15.42 -7.25 -1.84
C ASP A 93 14.09 -7.44 -1.12
N THR A 94 13.12 -8.03 -1.82
CA THR A 94 11.80 -8.35 -1.30
C THR A 94 11.85 -9.19 -0.02
N SER A 95 12.89 -10.03 0.15
CA SER A 95 13.05 -10.89 1.33
C SER A 95 13.46 -10.09 2.57
N LEU A 96 14.33 -9.09 2.38
CA LEU A 96 14.70 -8.12 3.40
C LEU A 96 13.52 -7.21 3.77
N ILE A 97 12.73 -6.76 2.78
CA ILE A 97 11.51 -5.97 3.03
C ILE A 97 10.52 -6.78 3.88
N ALA A 98 10.17 -8.00 3.47
CA ALA A 98 9.21 -8.85 4.18
C ALA A 98 9.66 -9.16 5.62
N ALA A 99 10.93 -9.53 5.82
CA ALA A 99 11.45 -9.85 7.15
C ALA A 99 11.50 -8.64 8.08
N LEU A 100 11.76 -7.43 7.57
CA LEU A 100 11.74 -6.21 8.36
C LEU A 100 10.32 -5.71 8.65
N ALA A 101 9.44 -5.69 7.65
CA ALA A 101 8.11 -5.10 7.74
C ALA A 101 7.09 -6.00 8.47
N ARG A 102 7.07 -7.31 8.17
CA ARG A 102 6.19 -8.27 8.85
C ARG A 102 6.83 -8.87 10.09
N GLY A 103 8.13 -9.18 10.04
CA GLY A 103 8.85 -9.84 11.14
C GLY A 103 9.26 -8.89 12.27
N HIS A 104 10.03 -7.85 11.93
CA HIS A 104 10.63 -6.94 12.93
C HIS A 104 9.75 -5.72 13.29
N GLY A 105 8.58 -5.58 12.64
CA GLY A 105 7.65 -4.47 12.83
C GLY A 105 8.18 -3.11 12.35
N ALA A 106 9.21 -3.09 11.49
CA ALA A 106 9.78 -1.85 10.99
C ALA A 106 8.91 -1.26 9.86
N GLU A 107 8.84 0.07 9.76
CA GLU A 107 8.34 0.68 8.53
C GLU A 107 9.43 0.63 7.47
N VAL A 108 9.20 -0.17 6.42
CA VAL A 108 10.13 -0.30 5.30
C VAL A 108 9.56 0.41 4.09
N ALA A 109 10.38 1.14 3.37
CA ALA A 109 10.04 1.72 2.08
C ALA A 109 11.07 1.33 1.03
N TYR A 110 10.61 1.05 -0.19
CA TYR A 110 11.44 0.97 -1.37
C TYR A 110 11.27 2.25 -2.20
N LEU A 111 12.37 2.95 -2.45
CA LEU A 111 12.47 4.04 -3.41
C LEU A 111 13.12 3.50 -4.68
N SER A 112 12.33 3.36 -5.73
CA SER A 112 12.87 3.13 -7.07
C SER A 112 13.14 4.48 -7.73
N LEU A 113 14.27 4.66 -8.41
CA LEU A 113 14.51 5.92 -9.11
C LEU A 113 13.49 6.13 -10.24
N SER A 114 13.28 5.12 -11.07
CA SER A 114 12.37 5.12 -12.22
C SER A 114 11.11 4.28 -11.98
N ARG A 115 10.19 4.22 -12.96
CA ARG A 115 9.08 3.23 -12.96
C ARG A 115 9.36 2.06 -13.92
N GLY A 116 10.59 1.91 -14.39
CA GLY A 116 11.00 0.83 -15.30
C GLY A 116 10.34 0.89 -16.68
N GLU A 117 10.10 2.11 -17.17
CA GLU A 117 9.42 2.41 -18.44
C GLU A 117 10.13 1.88 -19.70
N GLY A 118 11.47 1.78 -19.67
CA GLY A 118 12.32 1.36 -20.78
C GLY A 118 12.61 -0.15 -20.82
N GLY A 119 12.00 -0.91 -19.91
CA GLY A 119 12.15 -2.36 -19.79
C GLY A 119 11.34 -3.17 -20.81
N GLN A 120 11.52 -4.49 -20.76
CA GLN A 120 10.70 -5.44 -21.52
C GLN A 120 9.32 -5.64 -20.85
N ASN A 121 8.30 -5.97 -21.64
CA ASN A 121 6.97 -6.31 -21.15
C ASN A 121 6.55 -7.68 -21.70
N LEU A 122 6.45 -8.68 -20.83
CA LEU A 122 6.01 -10.04 -21.22
C LEU A 122 4.49 -10.23 -21.21
N ILE A 123 3.72 -9.32 -20.61
CA ILE A 123 2.29 -9.51 -20.35
C ILE A 123 1.38 -8.65 -21.25
N GLY A 124 1.93 -7.70 -22.00
CA GLY A 124 1.15 -6.81 -22.86
C GLY A 124 1.98 -5.96 -23.83
N PRO A 125 1.31 -5.17 -24.69
CA PRO A 125 1.94 -4.26 -25.64
C PRO A 125 2.30 -2.88 -25.05
N GLU A 126 2.07 -2.65 -23.76
CA GLU A 126 2.36 -1.38 -23.09
C GLU A 126 3.87 -1.14 -22.99
N LEU A 127 4.29 0.07 -23.34
CA LEU A 127 5.66 0.60 -23.30
C LEU A 127 5.64 2.00 -22.68
N ASP A 128 6.81 2.57 -22.43
CA ASP A 128 7.00 3.94 -21.94
C ASP A 128 6.20 4.20 -20.64
N GLU A 129 5.52 5.34 -20.53
CA GLU A 129 4.69 5.67 -19.35
C GLU A 129 3.58 4.63 -19.11
N GLY A 130 3.12 3.94 -20.17
CA GLY A 130 2.15 2.85 -20.05
C GLY A 130 2.71 1.64 -19.29
N LEU A 131 3.96 1.27 -19.56
CA LEU A 131 4.66 0.23 -18.80
C LEU A 131 4.98 0.70 -17.37
N GLY A 132 5.31 1.97 -17.19
CA GLY A 132 5.49 2.58 -15.87
C GLY A 132 4.23 2.49 -14.99
N ILE A 133 3.04 2.65 -15.56
CA ILE A 133 1.76 2.44 -14.85
C ILE A 133 1.59 0.96 -14.44
N VAL A 134 1.85 0.03 -15.36
CA VAL A 134 1.76 -1.42 -15.10
C VAL A 134 2.70 -1.82 -13.96
N ARG A 135 3.99 -1.48 -14.05
CA ARG A 135 5.02 -1.82 -13.05
C ARG A 135 4.80 -1.12 -11.71
N THR A 136 4.20 0.07 -11.71
CA THR A 136 3.70 0.71 -10.48
C THR A 136 2.62 -0.13 -9.81
N GLY A 137 1.69 -0.70 -10.58
CA GLY A 137 0.67 -1.63 -10.08
C GLY A 137 1.27 -2.93 -9.54
N GLU A 138 2.26 -3.50 -10.23
CA GLU A 138 2.99 -4.70 -9.79
C GLU A 138 3.71 -4.48 -8.45
N LEU A 139 4.43 -3.36 -8.30
CA LEU A 139 5.04 -2.98 -7.02
C LEU A 139 4.00 -2.78 -5.91
N LEU A 140 2.86 -2.15 -6.20
CA LEU A 140 1.80 -1.97 -5.20
C LEU A 140 1.18 -3.31 -4.75
N ALA A 141 1.05 -4.27 -5.66
CA ALA A 141 0.63 -5.64 -5.32
C ALA A 141 1.68 -6.34 -4.44
N ALA A 142 2.96 -6.31 -4.85
CA ALA A 142 4.10 -6.83 -4.11
C ALA A 142 4.18 -6.27 -2.68
N ARG A 143 4.16 -4.92 -2.55
CA ARG A 143 4.15 -4.20 -1.27
C ARG A 143 2.96 -4.56 -0.39
N SER A 144 1.80 -4.90 -0.96
CA SER A 144 0.64 -5.32 -0.18
C SER A 144 0.81 -6.69 0.50
N LEU A 145 1.68 -7.54 -0.05
CA LEU A 145 2.09 -8.82 0.52
C LEU A 145 3.25 -8.62 1.52
N ASP A 146 4.39 -8.10 1.07
CA ASP A 146 5.59 -7.95 1.94
C ASP A 146 5.46 -6.87 3.03
N GLY A 147 4.48 -5.97 2.94
CA GLY A 147 4.19 -4.94 3.94
C GLY A 147 5.06 -3.68 3.84
N GLY A 148 5.91 -3.56 2.82
CA GLY A 148 6.67 -2.34 2.56
C GLY A 148 5.81 -1.21 1.97
N ARG A 149 6.41 -0.03 1.82
CA ARG A 149 5.85 1.13 1.10
C ARG A 149 6.60 1.32 -0.22
N GLN A 150 5.93 1.86 -1.24
CA GLN A 150 6.57 2.22 -2.50
C GLN A 150 6.71 3.74 -2.64
N PHE A 151 7.88 4.19 -3.12
CA PHE A 151 8.14 5.54 -3.57
C PHE A 151 8.88 5.55 -4.92
N PHE A 152 8.86 6.70 -5.60
CA PHE A 152 9.56 6.94 -6.86
C PHE A 152 10.29 8.29 -6.87
N THR A 153 11.24 8.49 -7.79
CA THR A 153 11.72 9.85 -8.13
C THR A 153 11.03 10.39 -9.40
N ARG A 154 11.48 11.55 -9.87
CA ARG A 154 11.10 12.12 -11.18
C ARG A 154 11.77 11.44 -12.36
N ALA A 155 12.76 10.57 -12.16
CA ALA A 155 13.43 9.90 -13.27
C ALA A 155 12.47 9.01 -14.09
N PHE A 156 12.59 9.09 -15.42
CA PHE A 156 11.99 8.16 -16.39
C PHE A 156 13.08 7.20 -16.87
N ASP A 157 12.81 5.91 -16.89
CA ASP A 157 13.72 4.91 -17.47
C ASP A 157 13.69 5.01 -19.00
N PHE A 158 14.78 5.52 -19.57
CA PHE A 158 14.98 5.69 -21.02
C PHE A 158 15.60 4.45 -21.68
N GLY A 159 15.68 3.32 -20.97
CA GLY A 159 16.29 2.08 -21.41
C GLY A 159 17.77 1.93 -21.06
N TYR A 160 18.40 0.92 -21.64
CA TYR A 160 19.73 0.46 -21.24
C TYR A 160 20.86 1.48 -21.52
N SER A 161 21.39 2.05 -20.43
CA SER A 161 22.63 2.85 -20.36
C SER A 161 23.81 1.97 -19.93
N LYS A 162 25.02 2.27 -20.42
CA LYS A 162 26.27 1.55 -20.11
C LYS A 162 27.13 2.21 -19.04
N SER A 163 26.78 3.42 -18.58
CA SER A 163 27.58 4.14 -17.59
C SER A 163 26.78 5.18 -16.81
N ALA A 164 27.21 5.49 -15.59
CA ALA A 164 26.65 6.59 -14.82
C ALA A 164 26.79 7.94 -15.54
N GLU A 165 27.88 8.17 -16.27
CA GLU A 165 28.08 9.41 -17.04
C GLU A 165 27.03 9.57 -18.13
N GLU A 166 26.74 8.51 -18.89
CA GLU A 166 25.66 8.49 -19.88
C GLU A 166 24.29 8.72 -19.22
N THR A 167 24.01 8.05 -18.10
CA THR A 167 22.75 8.23 -17.36
C THR A 167 22.59 9.66 -16.84
N PHE A 168 23.64 10.28 -16.30
CA PHE A 168 23.59 11.65 -15.77
C PHE A 168 23.34 12.73 -16.83
N ARG A 169 23.47 12.42 -18.13
CA ARG A 169 23.04 13.30 -19.24
C ARG A 169 21.52 13.36 -19.39
N TYR A 170 20.81 12.32 -18.96
CA TYR A 170 19.35 12.19 -19.01
C TYR A 170 18.68 12.40 -17.64
N TRP A 171 19.39 12.05 -16.57
CA TRP A 171 18.97 12.16 -15.18
C TRP A 171 19.90 13.18 -14.48
N PRO A 172 19.60 14.49 -14.51
CA PRO A 172 20.50 15.50 -13.95
C PRO A 172 20.83 15.21 -12.48
N ARG A 173 22.12 15.07 -12.16
CA ARG A 173 22.60 14.55 -10.85
C ARG A 173 21.99 15.28 -9.66
N GLN A 174 21.91 16.61 -9.70
CA GLN A 174 21.32 17.38 -8.60
C GLN A 174 19.82 17.13 -8.43
N GLU A 175 19.07 16.86 -9.51
CA GLU A 175 17.63 16.59 -9.42
C GLU A 175 17.36 15.21 -8.82
N VAL A 176 18.06 14.17 -9.28
CA VAL A 176 17.90 12.81 -8.72
C VAL A 176 18.39 12.74 -7.28
N VAL A 177 19.56 13.31 -6.96
CA VAL A 177 20.03 13.38 -5.56
C VAL A 177 19.07 14.22 -4.71
N GLY A 178 18.50 15.30 -5.26
CA GLY A 178 17.50 16.13 -4.60
C GLY A 178 16.22 15.37 -4.26
N ASP A 179 15.71 14.56 -5.18
CA ASP A 179 14.54 13.70 -4.97
C ASP A 179 14.81 12.62 -3.90
N VAL A 180 16.00 12.02 -3.89
CA VAL A 180 16.39 11.05 -2.86
C VAL A 180 16.55 11.73 -1.50
N VAL A 181 17.17 12.92 -1.43
CA VAL A 181 17.25 13.73 -0.20
C VAL A 181 15.85 14.09 0.32
N TRP A 182 14.95 14.52 -0.57
CA TRP A 182 13.56 14.81 -0.24
C TRP A 182 12.87 13.59 0.37
N MET A 183 13.03 12.40 -0.22
CA MET A 183 12.50 11.15 0.32
C MET A 183 13.11 10.77 1.67
N ILE A 184 14.43 10.93 1.87
CA ILE A 184 15.07 10.69 3.17
C ILE A 184 14.52 11.65 4.24
N ARG A 185 14.43 12.95 3.94
CA ARG A 185 13.89 13.96 4.87
C ARG A 185 12.40 13.76 5.17
N ARG A 186 11.60 13.35 4.17
CA ARG A 186 10.15 13.10 4.31
C ARG A 186 9.84 11.81 5.07
N PHE A 187 10.58 10.73 4.81
CA PHE A 187 10.36 9.41 5.43
C PHE A 187 11.12 9.22 6.76
N ARG A 188 12.22 9.96 6.96
CA ARG A 188 13.06 9.96 8.17
C ARG A 188 13.56 8.55 8.60
N PRO A 189 14.21 7.77 7.70
CA PRO A 189 14.74 6.46 8.01
C PRO A 189 15.99 6.55 8.91
N GLN A 190 16.11 5.68 9.94
CA GLN A 190 17.39 5.58 10.67
C GLN A 190 18.42 4.75 9.89
N VAL A 191 17.95 3.83 9.03
CA VAL A 191 18.81 2.97 8.21
C VAL A 191 18.46 3.14 6.73
N VAL A 192 19.47 3.37 5.90
CA VAL A 192 19.35 3.35 4.43
C VAL A 192 20.05 2.09 3.90
N VAL A 193 19.44 1.45 2.91
CA VAL A 193 19.99 0.27 2.21
C VAL A 193 20.09 0.59 0.72
N SER A 194 21.31 0.74 0.21
CA SER A 194 21.55 0.81 -1.23
C SER A 194 21.48 -0.59 -1.83
N VAL A 195 20.73 -0.79 -2.92
CA VAL A 195 20.79 -2.06 -3.67
C VAL A 195 22.14 -2.22 -4.38
N PHE A 196 22.75 -1.11 -4.82
CA PHE A 196 23.99 -1.07 -5.60
C PHE A 196 25.12 -0.32 -4.91
N ASP A 197 26.36 -0.55 -5.34
CA ASP A 197 27.55 0.19 -4.87
C ASP A 197 27.64 1.60 -5.48
N GLY A 198 27.32 1.72 -6.77
CA GLY A 198 27.55 2.91 -7.60
C GLY A 198 28.81 2.85 -8.46
N GLU A 199 29.66 1.85 -8.25
CA GLU A 199 31.02 1.78 -8.80
C GLU A 199 31.26 0.58 -9.74
N SER A 200 30.46 -0.49 -9.63
CA SER A 200 30.58 -1.73 -10.40
C SER A 200 30.72 -1.51 -11.93
N PRO A 201 31.91 -1.72 -12.54
CA PRO A 201 32.13 -1.49 -13.97
C PRO A 201 31.40 -2.51 -14.85
N GLY A 202 30.89 -2.06 -16.00
CA GLY A 202 30.19 -2.93 -16.97
C GLY A 202 28.75 -3.30 -16.60
N GLY A 203 28.25 -2.85 -15.44
CA GLY A 203 26.83 -2.90 -15.08
C GLY A 203 25.98 -1.88 -15.83
N HIS A 204 24.66 -1.94 -15.61
CA HIS A 204 23.73 -0.96 -16.18
C HIS A 204 23.93 0.42 -15.53
N GLY A 205 24.10 1.46 -16.33
CA GLY A 205 24.40 2.81 -15.86
C GLY A 205 23.34 3.43 -14.94
N GLN A 206 22.08 2.98 -14.99
CA GLN A 206 21.05 3.44 -14.04
C GLN A 206 21.23 2.82 -12.64
N HIS A 207 21.75 1.58 -12.55
CA HIS A 207 22.13 0.93 -11.27
C HIS A 207 23.31 1.67 -10.61
N GLN A 208 24.30 2.09 -11.41
CA GLN A 208 25.41 2.91 -10.94
C GLN A 208 24.90 4.25 -10.38
N VAL A 209 24.00 4.95 -11.08
CA VAL A 209 23.41 6.19 -10.56
C VAL A 209 22.58 5.97 -9.29
N ALA A 210 21.86 4.86 -9.15
CA ALA A 210 21.14 4.54 -7.91
C ALA A 210 22.07 4.36 -6.70
N GLY A 211 23.22 3.70 -6.87
CA GLY A 211 24.25 3.64 -5.84
C GLY A 211 24.83 5.03 -5.51
N ILE A 212 25.34 5.73 -6.52
CA ILE A 212 25.94 7.08 -6.37
C ILE A 212 24.97 8.05 -5.65
N ALA A 213 23.72 8.12 -6.12
CA ALA A 213 22.72 9.03 -5.56
C ALA A 213 22.34 8.68 -4.12
N THR A 214 22.31 7.38 -3.77
CA THR A 214 22.06 6.93 -2.39
C THR A 214 23.16 7.41 -1.43
N TYR A 215 24.42 7.28 -1.84
CA TYR A 215 25.57 7.62 -0.99
C TYR A 215 25.68 9.14 -0.80
N GLU A 216 25.45 9.93 -1.85
CA GLU A 216 25.37 11.38 -1.76
C GLU A 216 24.20 11.86 -0.89
N ALA A 217 23.00 11.31 -1.11
CA ALA A 217 21.82 11.73 -0.38
C ALA A 217 21.89 11.36 1.11
N PHE A 218 22.54 10.26 1.47
CA PHE A 218 22.80 9.88 2.87
C PHE A 218 23.63 10.94 3.64
N ASP A 219 24.54 11.61 2.94
CA ASP A 219 25.33 12.71 3.52
C ASP A 219 24.58 14.05 3.44
N ALA A 220 24.00 14.37 2.29
CA ALA A 220 23.33 15.64 2.05
C ALA A 220 22.00 15.83 2.83
N ALA A 221 21.29 14.76 3.18
CA ALA A 221 19.96 14.89 3.79
C ALA A 221 19.97 15.55 5.19
N GLY A 222 21.06 15.40 5.94
CA GLY A 222 21.27 16.04 7.24
C GLY A 222 21.81 17.46 7.17
N ASP A 223 22.30 17.90 6.02
CA ASP A 223 22.93 19.22 5.82
C ASP A 223 21.86 20.26 5.39
N PRO A 224 21.60 21.32 6.17
CA PRO A 224 20.61 22.34 5.82
C PRO A 224 21.03 23.25 4.65
N SER A 225 22.32 23.30 4.29
CA SER A 225 22.82 24.06 3.14
C SER A 225 22.57 23.34 1.80
N ARG A 226 22.36 22.01 1.85
CA ARG A 226 22.03 21.18 0.69
C ARG A 226 20.52 21.19 0.47
N PHE A 227 20.09 21.52 -0.76
CA PHE A 227 18.67 21.50 -1.14
C PHE A 227 17.79 22.32 -0.17
N ALA A 228 18.21 23.57 0.10
CA ALA A 228 17.59 24.46 1.08
C ALA A 228 16.15 24.83 0.71
N GLU A 229 15.79 24.81 -0.58
CA GLU A 229 14.45 25.02 -1.12
C GLU A 229 13.41 23.99 -0.62
N GLN A 230 13.87 22.84 -0.12
CA GLN A 230 13.03 21.81 0.51
C GLN A 230 12.62 22.17 1.95
N LEU A 231 13.35 23.08 2.59
CA LEU A 231 13.20 23.46 4.00
C LEU A 231 12.25 24.65 4.19
N THR A 232 11.58 25.10 3.11
CA THR A 232 10.74 26.29 3.07
C THR A 232 9.38 26.02 2.43
N GLY A 233 8.34 26.75 2.87
CA GLY A 233 6.96 26.61 2.39
C GLY A 233 6.06 25.83 3.35
N SER A 234 4.78 25.65 2.97
CA SER A 234 3.78 24.87 3.72
C SER A 234 4.20 23.42 3.94
N ASP A 235 4.85 22.83 2.93
CA ASP A 235 5.24 21.43 2.87
C ASP A 235 6.74 21.25 3.12
N ALA A 236 7.35 22.15 3.90
CA ALA A 236 8.75 22.05 4.28
C ALA A 236 9.05 20.73 5.00
N VAL A 237 10.18 20.12 4.68
CA VAL A 237 10.76 18.99 5.43
C VAL A 237 11.94 19.46 6.26
N GLU A 238 12.19 18.86 7.41
CA GLU A 238 13.37 19.18 8.21
C GLU A 238 14.61 18.39 7.74
N PRO A 239 15.84 18.90 7.97
CA PRO A 239 17.05 18.11 7.78
C PRO A 239 17.00 16.82 8.61
N TRP A 240 17.44 15.71 8.01
CA TRP A 240 17.46 14.41 8.66
C TRP A 240 18.70 13.63 8.26
N ALA A 241 19.53 13.27 9.24
CA ALA A 241 20.72 12.46 9.05
C ALA A 241 20.42 11.00 9.42
N PRO A 242 20.31 10.06 8.45
CA PRO A 242 20.21 8.64 8.76
C PRO A 242 21.48 8.15 9.46
N LEU A 243 21.37 7.12 10.30
CA LEU A 243 22.44 6.71 11.21
C LEU A 243 23.33 5.60 10.62
N LYS A 244 22.77 4.69 9.82
CA LYS A 244 23.54 3.63 9.14
C LYS A 244 23.21 3.54 7.64
N LEU A 245 24.25 3.38 6.82
CA LEU A 245 24.14 3.00 5.41
C LEU A 245 24.64 1.58 5.25
N TYR A 246 23.79 0.71 4.73
CA TYR A 246 24.17 -0.61 4.25
C TYR A 246 24.08 -0.66 2.72
N ARG A 247 24.81 -1.61 2.12
CA ARG A 247 24.64 -2.05 0.73
C ARG A 247 24.13 -3.49 0.75
N SER A 248 23.29 -3.87 -0.21
CA SER A 248 23.05 -5.30 -0.48
C SER A 248 24.36 -5.98 -0.87
N SER A 249 24.68 -7.10 -0.23
CA SER A 249 25.82 -7.97 -0.58
C SER A 249 25.34 -9.26 -1.26
N ARG A 250 24.19 -9.19 -1.95
CA ARG A 250 23.65 -10.34 -2.72
C ARG A 250 24.44 -10.64 -4.00
N PHE A 251 25.12 -9.64 -4.55
CA PHE A 251 25.94 -9.73 -5.77
C PHE A 251 27.42 -9.97 -5.48
N ASP A 252 27.92 -9.46 -4.36
CA ASP A 252 29.24 -9.74 -3.81
C ASP A 252 29.08 -10.09 -2.34
N ARG A 253 29.26 -11.38 -2.02
CA ARG A 253 29.01 -11.93 -0.68
C ARG A 253 30.21 -11.83 0.25
N ASP A 254 31.41 -11.60 -0.27
CA ASP A 254 32.63 -11.61 0.53
C ASP A 254 32.69 -10.37 1.45
N GLU A 255 32.03 -9.27 1.06
CA GLU A 255 31.84 -8.07 1.87
C GLU A 255 30.65 -8.15 2.87
N THR A 256 30.03 -9.31 3.07
CA THR A 256 28.87 -9.44 3.97
C THR A 256 29.25 -9.25 5.44
N THR A 257 28.73 -8.18 6.05
CA THR A 257 28.92 -7.85 7.49
C THR A 257 27.75 -8.28 8.37
N LEU A 258 26.57 -8.49 7.77
CA LEU A 258 25.33 -8.82 8.44
C LEU A 258 24.49 -9.70 7.51
N ALA A 259 24.03 -10.85 7.99
CA ALA A 259 23.01 -11.65 7.31
C ALA A 259 21.73 -11.59 8.15
N LEU A 260 20.65 -11.02 7.61
CA LEU A 260 19.36 -10.97 8.28
C LEU A 260 18.55 -12.22 7.94
N GLU A 261 18.17 -13.01 8.93
CA GLU A 261 17.35 -14.22 8.73
C GLU A 261 15.97 -13.89 8.12
N THR A 262 15.67 -14.49 6.97
CA THR A 262 14.40 -14.38 6.24
C THR A 262 13.64 -15.71 6.15
N GLY A 263 14.35 -16.85 6.24
CA GLY A 263 13.78 -18.19 6.12
C GLY A 263 13.15 -18.75 7.39
N ARG A 264 13.19 -18.02 8.51
CA ARG A 264 12.53 -18.42 9.76
C ARG A 264 11.01 -18.43 9.58
N PHE A 265 10.37 -19.52 10.00
CA PHE A 265 8.91 -19.66 10.06
C PHE A 265 8.30 -18.63 11.01
N ASP A 266 7.24 -17.95 10.58
CA ASP A 266 6.48 -17.01 11.38
C ASP A 266 5.11 -17.59 11.76
N PRO A 267 4.78 -17.71 13.06
CA PRO A 267 3.55 -18.33 13.51
C PRO A 267 2.29 -17.53 13.17
N LEU A 268 2.37 -16.21 12.96
CA LEU A 268 1.21 -15.43 12.51
C LEU A 268 0.94 -15.60 11.02
N LEU A 269 1.98 -15.74 10.20
CA LEU A 269 1.85 -15.90 8.75
C LEU A 269 1.61 -17.35 8.34
N GLY A 270 1.93 -18.34 9.19
CA GLY A 270 1.92 -19.76 8.83
C GLY A 270 2.99 -20.16 7.81
N ARG A 271 3.94 -19.26 7.51
CA ARG A 271 5.04 -19.43 6.54
C ARG A 271 6.23 -18.54 6.91
N SER A 272 7.35 -18.72 6.24
CA SER A 272 8.52 -17.84 6.41
C SER A 272 8.38 -16.52 5.65
N HIS A 273 9.09 -15.48 6.10
CA HIS A 273 9.20 -14.21 5.38
C HIS A 273 9.76 -14.38 3.97
N PHE A 274 10.66 -15.36 3.78
CA PHE A 274 11.18 -15.69 2.46
C PHE A 274 10.09 -16.22 1.52
N GLN A 275 9.21 -17.11 1.97
CA GLN A 275 8.10 -17.61 1.14
C GLN A 275 7.15 -16.49 0.72
N LEU A 276 6.70 -15.67 1.69
CA LEU A 276 5.91 -14.45 1.41
C LEU A 276 6.63 -13.51 0.42
N SER A 277 7.96 -13.39 0.51
CA SER A 277 8.73 -12.56 -0.43
C SER A 277 8.82 -13.12 -1.84
N MET A 278 8.71 -14.45 -2.02
CA MET A 278 8.68 -15.08 -3.35
C MET A 278 7.30 -14.92 -4.00
N GLU A 279 6.21 -14.93 -3.22
CA GLU A 279 4.87 -14.53 -3.68
C GLU A 279 4.83 -13.05 -4.08
N SER A 280 5.40 -12.17 -3.24
CA SER A 280 5.53 -10.73 -3.53
C SER A 280 6.36 -10.47 -4.80
N ARG A 281 7.51 -11.14 -4.94
CA ARG A 281 8.35 -11.10 -6.15
C ARG A 281 7.60 -11.57 -7.40
N SER A 282 6.74 -12.58 -7.27
CA SER A 282 5.94 -13.10 -8.38
C SER A 282 4.86 -12.13 -8.88
N GLN A 283 4.66 -10.97 -8.21
CA GLN A 283 3.80 -9.89 -8.71
C GLN A 283 4.46 -9.05 -9.82
N HIS A 284 5.77 -9.15 -10.05
CA HIS A 284 6.50 -8.46 -11.13
C HIS A 284 6.37 -9.25 -12.45
N ARG A 285 5.12 -9.42 -12.90
CA ARG A 285 4.70 -10.35 -13.95
C ARG A 285 5.18 -9.91 -15.34
N SER A 286 5.29 -8.60 -15.58
CA SER A 286 5.86 -8.01 -16.79
C SER A 286 7.34 -8.34 -17.01
N GLN A 287 8.04 -8.84 -15.97
CA GLN A 287 9.50 -8.99 -15.89
C GLN A 287 9.98 -10.44 -15.69
N ASP A 288 9.11 -11.43 -15.89
CA ASP A 288 9.41 -12.88 -15.71
C ASP A 288 9.81 -13.31 -14.29
N MET A 289 9.45 -12.54 -13.26
CA MET A 289 9.91 -12.80 -11.88
C MET A 289 9.09 -13.84 -11.11
N GLY A 290 8.25 -14.62 -11.79
CA GLY A 290 7.45 -15.68 -11.17
C GLY A 290 8.33 -16.83 -10.67
N VAL A 291 8.28 -17.13 -9.37
CA VAL A 291 9.17 -18.11 -8.72
C VAL A 291 8.44 -18.97 -7.68
N PRO A 292 8.87 -20.23 -7.45
CA PRO A 292 8.38 -21.04 -6.34
C PRO A 292 8.70 -20.44 -4.97
N GLU A 293 7.98 -20.88 -3.94
CA GLU A 293 8.17 -20.49 -2.52
C GLU A 293 8.94 -21.59 -1.73
N PRO A 294 10.27 -21.76 -1.87
CA PRO A 294 10.99 -22.82 -1.19
C PRO A 294 11.06 -22.60 0.32
N MET A 295 10.94 -23.69 1.07
CA MET A 295 11.07 -23.74 2.53
C MET A 295 12.54 -23.78 2.97
N GLY A 296 12.78 -23.43 4.24
CA GLY A 296 14.06 -23.62 4.93
C GLY A 296 14.89 -22.35 5.12
N ALA A 297 16.10 -22.52 5.67
CA ALA A 297 16.97 -21.41 6.06
C ALA A 297 17.36 -20.51 4.88
N ARG A 298 17.20 -19.21 5.06
CA ARG A 298 17.45 -18.13 4.09
C ARG A 298 17.80 -16.86 4.87
N ALA A 299 18.70 -16.06 4.31
CA ALA A 299 19.06 -14.76 4.86
C ALA A 299 19.35 -13.75 3.76
N ALA A 300 19.02 -12.49 4.03
CA ALA A 300 19.36 -11.33 3.20
C ALA A 300 20.74 -10.79 3.61
N PRO A 301 21.77 -10.84 2.75
CA PRO A 301 23.14 -10.43 3.09
C PRO A 301 23.33 -8.92 2.85
N LEU A 302 23.97 -8.25 3.82
CA LEU A 302 24.23 -6.81 3.87
C LEU A 302 25.69 -6.48 4.23
N ALA A 303 26.28 -5.54 3.50
CA ALA A 303 27.56 -4.90 3.82
C ALA A 303 27.31 -3.55 4.54
N LEU A 304 27.93 -3.31 5.69
CA LEU A 304 27.87 -2.04 6.42
C LEU A 304 28.85 -1.05 5.81
N VAL A 305 28.35 0.01 5.21
CA VAL A 305 29.15 1.01 4.48
C VAL A 305 29.48 2.21 5.36
N ARG A 306 28.50 2.73 6.10
CA ARG A 306 28.68 3.87 7.02
C ARG A 306 27.91 3.66 8.30
N ASN A 307 28.53 4.04 9.43
CA ASN A 307 27.94 3.91 10.75
C ASN A 307 28.20 5.18 11.58
N ARG A 308 27.17 6.01 11.78
CA ARG A 308 27.23 7.22 12.61
C ARG A 308 27.01 6.93 14.10
N THR A 309 26.64 5.70 14.49
CA THR A 309 26.39 5.33 15.90
C THR A 309 27.61 4.79 16.63
N GLY A 310 28.66 4.38 15.90
CA GLY A 310 29.84 3.70 16.45
C GLY A 310 29.59 2.28 16.97
N ALA A 311 28.34 1.84 17.13
CA ALA A 311 28.00 0.52 17.66
C ALA A 311 28.06 -0.58 16.59
N SER A 312 28.70 -1.70 16.92
CA SER A 312 28.81 -2.89 16.09
C SER A 312 27.65 -3.88 16.30
N GLY A 313 27.50 -4.83 15.36
CA GLY A 313 26.40 -5.79 15.32
C GLY A 313 25.08 -5.16 14.86
N GLY A 314 24.13 -5.99 14.41
CA GLY A 314 22.70 -5.68 14.18
C GLY A 314 22.35 -4.51 13.23
N LEU A 315 21.22 -4.62 12.53
CA LEU A 315 20.74 -3.54 11.66
C LEU A 315 20.49 -2.22 12.44
N PHE A 316 19.99 -2.33 13.67
CA PHE A 316 19.64 -1.19 14.54
C PHE A 316 20.53 -1.03 15.80
N ALA A 317 21.67 -1.72 15.93
CA ALA A 317 22.48 -1.55 17.15
C ALA A 317 23.04 -0.11 17.26
N GLY A 318 22.91 0.51 18.43
CA GLY A 318 23.23 1.91 18.67
C GLY A 318 22.29 2.92 17.98
N VAL A 319 21.21 2.46 17.35
CA VAL A 319 20.11 3.33 16.91
C VAL A 319 19.08 3.36 18.04
N ASP A 320 18.75 4.55 18.54
CA ASP A 320 17.56 4.66 19.38
C ASP A 320 16.32 4.45 18.51
N THR A 321 15.62 3.36 18.77
CA THR A 321 14.35 3.02 18.13
C THR A 321 13.18 3.10 19.10
N ALA A 322 13.37 3.50 20.35
CA ALA A 322 12.31 3.62 21.35
C ALA A 322 11.43 4.83 21.03
N LEU A 323 10.12 4.68 21.23
CA LEU A 323 9.16 5.76 20.97
C LEU A 323 9.39 6.98 21.88
N LEU A 324 9.99 6.76 23.06
CA LEU A 324 10.38 7.79 24.03
C LEU A 324 11.38 8.82 23.48
N SER A 325 12.20 8.45 22.49
CA SER A 325 13.16 9.37 21.86
C SER A 325 12.48 10.52 21.10
N LEU A 326 11.18 10.41 20.78
CA LEU A 326 10.41 11.50 20.20
C LEU A 326 10.22 12.70 21.13
N ALA A 327 10.47 12.52 22.44
CA ALA A 327 10.48 13.62 23.41
C ALA A 327 11.84 14.35 23.49
N ASP A 328 12.88 13.86 22.80
CA ASP A 328 14.21 14.45 22.82
C ASP A 328 14.20 15.81 22.10
N GLY A 329 14.82 16.82 22.72
CA GLY A 329 14.86 18.19 22.20
C GLY A 329 13.66 19.06 22.55
N LEU A 330 12.59 18.52 23.16
CA LEU A 330 11.50 19.33 23.73
C LEU A 330 11.93 20.01 25.05
N PRO A 331 11.30 21.12 25.46
CA PRO A 331 11.52 21.72 26.78
C PRO A 331 11.22 20.70 27.88
N ARG A 332 12.03 20.69 28.95
CA ARG A 332 12.06 19.61 29.95
C ARG A 332 10.68 19.18 30.48
N GLU A 333 9.82 20.12 30.86
CA GLU A 333 8.47 19.80 31.36
C GLU A 333 7.63 19.05 30.32
N HIS A 334 7.64 19.51 29.06
CA HIS A 334 6.94 18.87 27.96
C HIS A 334 7.55 17.51 27.60
N ALA A 335 8.88 17.39 27.66
CA ALA A 335 9.58 16.12 27.45
C ALA A 335 9.21 15.09 28.54
N ASP A 336 9.25 15.50 29.81
CA ASP A 336 8.90 14.64 30.96
C ASP A 336 7.42 14.22 30.89
N ARG A 337 6.50 15.14 30.55
CA ARG A 337 5.06 14.85 30.33
C ARG A 337 4.85 13.85 29.18
N LEU A 338 5.48 14.08 28.02
CA LEU A 338 5.34 13.22 26.85
C LEU A 338 5.93 11.82 27.11
N ARG A 339 7.09 11.71 27.78
CA ARG A 339 7.66 10.41 28.14
C ARG A 339 6.73 9.61 29.06
N GLY A 340 6.14 10.24 30.08
CA GLY A 340 5.19 9.57 30.97
C GLY A 340 4.01 8.95 30.22
N VAL A 341 3.35 9.73 29.35
CA VAL A 341 2.24 9.25 28.52
C VAL A 341 2.68 8.16 27.53
N LEU A 342 3.89 8.28 26.96
CA LEU A 342 4.43 7.26 26.06
C LEU A 342 4.81 5.96 26.79
N ASP A 343 5.23 5.99 28.06
CA ASP A 343 5.49 4.78 28.83
C ASP A 343 4.21 4.06 29.26
N GLU A 344 3.14 4.79 29.61
CA GLU A 344 1.79 4.23 29.79
C GLU A 344 1.32 3.53 28.51
N TYR A 345 1.45 4.21 27.36
CA TYR A 345 1.14 3.68 26.04
C TYR A 345 1.89 2.37 25.76
N ARG A 346 3.21 2.34 25.99
CA ARG A 346 4.05 1.16 25.77
C ARG A 346 3.73 0.02 26.74
N GLY A 347 3.32 0.35 27.97
CA GLY A 347 2.79 -0.62 28.93
C GLY A 347 1.49 -1.28 28.42
N ALA A 348 0.59 -0.47 27.86
CA ALA A 348 -0.65 -0.95 27.26
C ALA A 348 -0.40 -1.80 25.99
N VAL A 349 0.55 -1.43 25.13
CA VAL A 349 0.96 -2.27 23.97
C VAL A 349 1.49 -3.63 24.43
N ARG A 350 2.40 -3.68 25.41
CA ARG A 350 2.91 -4.97 25.94
C ARG A 350 1.82 -5.85 26.55
N ALA A 351 0.82 -5.25 27.20
CA ALA A 351 -0.33 -5.99 27.72
C ALA A 351 -1.19 -6.56 26.58
N ALA A 352 -1.36 -5.84 25.46
CA ALA A 352 -2.05 -6.34 24.28
C ALA A 352 -1.27 -7.46 23.59
N GLU A 353 0.07 -7.33 23.45
CA GLU A 353 0.91 -8.40 22.90
C GLU A 353 0.84 -9.68 23.74
N ALA A 354 0.75 -9.57 25.06
CA ALA A 354 0.60 -10.71 25.97
C ALA A 354 -0.82 -11.34 25.96
N GLY A 355 -1.84 -10.55 25.59
CA GLY A 355 -3.24 -10.97 25.52
C GLY A 355 -3.74 -11.23 24.09
N LEU A 356 -2.86 -11.45 23.12
CA LEU A 356 -3.27 -11.78 21.75
C LEU A 356 -3.43 -13.29 21.59
N ASP A 357 -4.64 -13.80 21.85
CA ASP A 357 -4.99 -15.18 21.56
C ASP A 357 -5.38 -15.39 20.07
N ALA A 358 -5.11 -16.60 19.55
CA ALA A 358 -5.38 -16.97 18.16
C ALA A 358 -6.85 -17.23 17.85
N LEU A 359 -7.62 -17.67 18.86
CA LEU A 359 -9.04 -17.96 18.80
C LEU A 359 -9.88 -16.81 19.38
N GLU A 360 -9.33 -16.12 20.39
CA GLU A 360 -9.98 -15.04 21.14
C GLU A 360 -9.19 -13.71 21.03
N PRO A 361 -8.99 -13.14 19.82
CA PRO A 361 -8.19 -11.92 19.62
C PRO A 361 -8.75 -10.68 20.34
N TRP A 362 -10.02 -10.73 20.77
CA TRP A 362 -10.68 -9.69 21.55
C TRP A 362 -10.10 -9.49 22.95
N GLU A 363 -9.37 -10.46 23.51
CA GLU A 363 -8.67 -10.29 24.80
C GLU A 363 -7.64 -9.14 24.77
N SER A 364 -7.15 -8.78 23.57
CA SER A 364 -6.28 -7.62 23.37
C SER A 364 -6.99 -6.26 23.36
N VAL A 365 -8.33 -6.22 23.24
CA VAL A 365 -9.11 -5.00 22.97
C VAL A 365 -9.01 -3.98 24.10
N GLU A 366 -9.05 -4.40 25.36
CA GLU A 366 -8.88 -3.46 26.48
C GLU A 366 -7.52 -2.77 26.42
N ALA A 367 -6.46 -3.56 26.27
CA ALA A 367 -5.10 -3.08 26.28
C ALA A 367 -4.81 -2.18 25.06
N LEU A 368 -5.33 -2.55 23.88
CA LEU A 368 -5.33 -1.69 22.68
C LEU A 368 -6.16 -0.41 22.87
N GLY A 369 -7.25 -0.47 23.63
CA GLY A 369 -8.08 0.68 24.00
C GLY A 369 -7.35 1.69 24.88
N ARG A 370 -6.67 1.20 25.93
CA ARG A 370 -5.78 2.02 26.77
C ARG A 370 -4.63 2.60 25.95
N ALA A 371 -4.08 1.82 25.01
CA ALA A 371 -3.04 2.30 24.10
C ALA A 371 -3.55 3.38 23.13
N ALA A 372 -4.79 3.28 22.62
CA ALA A 372 -5.39 4.31 21.78
C ALA A 372 -5.51 5.64 22.54
N ARG A 373 -6.12 5.62 23.73
CA ARG A 373 -6.25 6.81 24.60
C ARG A 373 -4.88 7.38 25.01
N GLY A 374 -3.91 6.54 25.34
CA GLY A 374 -2.54 6.96 25.63
C GLY A 374 -1.87 7.67 24.45
N MET A 375 -2.05 7.17 23.23
CA MET A 375 -1.50 7.81 22.03
C MET A 375 -2.23 9.11 21.66
N GLU A 376 -3.53 9.22 21.92
CA GLU A 376 -4.29 10.49 21.79
C GLU A 376 -3.74 11.55 22.74
N ARG A 377 -3.49 11.19 24.02
CA ARG A 377 -2.81 12.08 24.98
C ARG A 377 -1.40 12.45 24.51
N ALA A 378 -0.66 11.54 23.88
CA ALA A 378 0.68 11.83 23.37
C ALA A 378 0.66 12.82 22.19
N VAL A 379 -0.30 12.67 21.27
CA VAL A 379 -0.53 13.63 20.17
C VAL A 379 -0.91 15.00 20.72
N ALA A 380 -1.82 15.07 21.71
CA ALA A 380 -2.20 16.31 22.36
C ALA A 380 -1.02 17.00 23.06
N ALA A 381 -0.26 16.27 23.89
CA ALA A 381 0.93 16.79 24.57
C ALA A 381 2.01 17.28 23.60
N ALA A 382 2.18 16.63 22.45
CA ALA A 382 3.10 17.08 21.40
C ALA A 382 2.59 18.32 20.65
N ALA A 383 1.27 18.52 20.54
CA ALA A 383 0.68 19.74 20.00
C ALA A 383 0.82 20.92 20.98
N GLU A 384 0.54 20.70 22.28
CA GLU A 384 0.77 21.68 23.36
C GLU A 384 2.23 22.14 23.43
N ALA A 385 3.18 21.21 23.22
CA ALA A 385 4.61 21.48 23.24
C ALA A 385 5.17 22.13 21.95
N GLU A 386 4.31 22.46 20.97
CA GLU A 386 4.68 22.91 19.62
C GLU A 386 5.75 22.00 18.96
N ALA A 387 5.65 20.68 19.17
CA ALA A 387 6.68 19.73 18.75
C ALA A 387 6.95 19.76 17.23
N PRO A 388 8.20 19.45 16.79
CA PRO A 388 8.56 19.43 15.37
C PRO A 388 7.58 18.62 14.52
N ALA A 389 7.35 19.03 13.27
CA ALA A 389 6.35 18.41 12.40
C ALA A 389 6.63 16.91 12.19
N GLY A 390 7.91 16.52 12.09
CA GLY A 390 8.31 15.11 12.05
C GLY A 390 7.98 14.29 13.32
N VAL A 391 7.91 14.92 14.50
CA VAL A 391 7.47 14.27 15.76
C VAL A 391 5.95 14.12 15.77
N ARG A 392 5.21 15.20 15.46
CA ARG A 392 3.74 15.17 15.40
C ARG A 392 3.23 14.12 14.39
N ARG A 393 3.77 14.12 13.16
CA ARG A 393 3.46 13.07 12.15
C ARG A 393 3.75 11.66 12.66
N ALA A 394 4.86 11.44 13.39
CA ALA A 394 5.19 10.10 13.90
C ALA A 394 4.18 9.61 14.95
N LEU A 395 3.67 10.50 15.81
CA LEU A 395 2.63 10.18 16.79
C LEU A 395 1.24 10.01 16.14
N GLU A 396 0.89 10.83 15.14
CA GLU A 396 -0.33 10.67 14.34
C GLU A 396 -0.33 9.35 13.55
N ASP A 397 0.78 9.01 12.89
CA ASP A 397 0.98 7.74 12.20
C ASP A 397 0.84 6.56 13.18
N ARG A 398 1.39 6.69 14.38
CA ARG A 398 1.26 5.71 15.48
C ARG A 398 -0.20 5.56 15.93
N LEU A 399 -0.92 6.66 16.13
CA LEU A 399 -2.34 6.65 16.51
C LEU A 399 -3.21 5.92 15.48
N ARG A 400 -3.00 6.16 14.18
CA ARG A 400 -3.72 5.42 13.13
C ARG A 400 -3.44 3.91 13.21
N ARG A 401 -2.18 3.50 13.37
CA ARG A 401 -1.79 2.07 13.50
C ARG A 401 -2.43 1.40 14.72
N VAL A 402 -2.48 2.08 15.86
CA VAL A 402 -3.11 1.58 17.10
C VAL A 402 -4.62 1.38 16.90
N ARG A 403 -5.30 2.38 16.31
CA ARG A 403 -6.74 2.29 16.00
C ARG A 403 -7.05 1.14 15.02
N GLU A 404 -6.21 0.91 14.01
CA GLU A 404 -6.40 -0.26 13.14
C GLU A 404 -6.13 -1.60 13.82
N ALA A 405 -5.15 -1.68 14.74
CA ALA A 405 -4.90 -2.88 15.54
C ALA A 405 -6.10 -3.19 16.44
N LEU A 406 -6.65 -2.16 17.11
CA LEU A 406 -7.85 -2.25 17.92
C LEU A 406 -9.06 -2.78 17.15
N LEU A 407 -9.37 -2.21 15.98
CA LEU A 407 -10.47 -2.70 15.12
C LEU A 407 -10.25 -4.16 14.67
N SER A 408 -9.00 -4.52 14.34
CA SER A 408 -8.65 -5.89 13.92
C SER A 408 -8.83 -6.91 15.04
N ALA A 409 -8.44 -6.56 16.27
CA ALA A 409 -8.59 -7.37 17.47
C ALA A 409 -10.07 -7.48 17.91
N ALA A 410 -10.82 -6.37 17.79
CA ALA A 410 -12.24 -6.31 18.12
C ALA A 410 -13.16 -7.01 17.10
N GLY A 411 -12.64 -7.54 15.99
CA GLY A 411 -13.48 -8.15 14.94
C GLY A 411 -14.35 -7.14 14.16
N VAL A 412 -14.06 -5.84 14.25
CA VAL A 412 -14.85 -4.78 13.61
C VAL A 412 -14.26 -4.46 12.23
N VAL A 413 -15.04 -4.71 11.18
CA VAL A 413 -14.65 -4.46 9.79
C VAL A 413 -15.35 -3.20 9.30
N VAL A 414 -14.56 -2.28 8.74
CA VAL A 414 -15.05 -1.04 8.10
C VAL A 414 -14.67 -1.05 6.63
N ASP A 415 -15.67 -0.98 5.76
CA ASP A 415 -15.55 -1.01 4.30
C ASP A 415 -16.24 0.23 3.68
N VAL A 416 -15.73 0.74 2.56
CA VAL A 416 -16.36 1.86 1.83
C VAL A 416 -16.32 1.56 0.34
N ARG A 417 -17.50 1.48 -0.26
CA ARG A 417 -17.75 0.97 -1.61
C ARG A 417 -18.37 2.01 -2.51
N ALA A 418 -18.14 1.87 -3.81
CA ALA A 418 -18.81 2.58 -4.88
C ALA A 418 -19.61 1.61 -5.77
N ASP A 419 -20.73 2.06 -6.36
CA ASP A 419 -21.46 1.31 -7.39
C ASP A 419 -20.76 1.28 -8.76
N ASP A 420 -19.80 2.18 -8.99
CA ASP A 420 -19.06 2.32 -10.26
C ASP A 420 -17.55 2.56 -10.06
N ASP A 421 -16.72 2.08 -10.98
CA ASP A 421 -15.28 2.41 -11.03
C ASP A 421 -14.94 3.57 -11.97
N LEU A 422 -15.85 3.93 -12.87
CA LEU A 422 -15.66 4.96 -13.89
C LEU A 422 -16.85 5.91 -13.93
N VAL A 423 -16.65 7.17 -13.51
CA VAL A 423 -17.69 8.19 -13.45
C VAL A 423 -17.39 9.37 -14.36
N VAL A 424 -18.41 9.93 -15.00
CA VAL A 424 -18.26 11.07 -15.92
C VAL A 424 -18.64 12.39 -15.21
N PRO A 425 -18.05 13.55 -15.57
CA PRO A 425 -18.46 14.84 -15.03
C PRO A 425 -19.98 15.07 -15.15
N GLY A 426 -20.59 15.56 -14.08
CA GLY A 426 -22.05 15.73 -13.95
C GLY A 426 -22.84 14.48 -13.55
N GLU A 427 -22.23 13.28 -13.55
CA GLU A 427 -22.91 12.05 -13.11
C GLU A 427 -23.04 11.96 -11.58
N VAL A 428 -23.85 10.99 -11.14
CA VAL A 428 -24.06 10.66 -9.73
C VAL A 428 -23.78 9.17 -9.55
N LEU A 429 -22.95 8.85 -8.56
CA LEU A 429 -22.63 7.49 -8.12
C LEU A 429 -23.21 7.24 -6.71
N GLU A 430 -23.39 5.98 -6.33
CA GLU A 430 -23.79 5.56 -4.99
C GLU A 430 -22.55 5.12 -4.20
N MET A 431 -22.33 5.73 -3.04
CA MET A 431 -21.33 5.31 -2.07
C MET A 431 -22.00 4.64 -0.88
N GLU A 432 -21.53 3.44 -0.51
CA GLU A 432 -21.90 2.76 0.73
C GLU A 432 -20.70 2.73 1.69
N ALA A 433 -20.87 3.21 2.92
CA ALA A 433 -19.98 2.90 4.03
C ALA A 433 -20.64 1.83 4.91
N ALA A 434 -19.91 0.75 5.22
CA ALA A 434 -20.43 -0.37 6.00
C ALA A 434 -19.53 -0.64 7.23
N VAL A 435 -20.17 -0.93 8.36
CA VAL A 435 -19.54 -1.43 9.59
C VAL A 435 -20.15 -2.80 9.90
N TRP A 436 -19.32 -3.84 9.88
CA TRP A 436 -19.69 -5.16 10.38
C TRP A 436 -19.04 -5.38 11.75
N ASN A 437 -19.85 -5.75 12.73
CA ASN A 437 -19.37 -6.16 14.04
C ASN A 437 -19.26 -7.69 14.11
N GLY A 438 -18.10 -8.24 13.75
CA GLY A 438 -17.80 -9.66 13.93
C GLY A 438 -17.30 -10.02 15.35
N GLY A 439 -17.27 -9.06 16.27
CA GLY A 439 -16.75 -9.23 17.63
C GLY A 439 -17.82 -9.53 18.69
N PRO A 440 -17.41 -9.85 19.93
CA PRO A 440 -18.31 -10.16 21.04
C PRO A 440 -18.84 -8.91 21.78
N PHE A 441 -18.37 -7.71 21.43
CA PHE A 441 -18.74 -6.46 22.10
C PHE A 441 -19.68 -5.63 21.22
N PRO A 442 -20.70 -4.94 21.77
CA PRO A 442 -21.49 -3.99 21.00
C PRO A 442 -20.62 -2.82 20.54
N VAL A 443 -20.80 -2.39 19.30
CA VAL A 443 -20.33 -1.09 18.81
C VAL A 443 -21.42 -0.06 19.09
N VAL A 444 -21.06 1.09 19.64
CA VAL A 444 -21.99 2.18 19.95
C VAL A 444 -21.55 3.48 19.28
N GLU A 445 -22.46 4.45 19.16
CA GLU A 445 -22.23 5.74 18.49
C GLU A 445 -21.69 5.68 17.03
N ALA A 446 -21.87 4.54 16.34
CA ALA A 446 -21.33 4.36 15.00
C ALA A 446 -21.96 5.35 14.01
N ARG A 447 -21.12 6.05 13.24
CA ARG A 447 -21.51 6.98 12.18
C ARG A 447 -20.49 6.93 11.04
N ALA A 448 -20.95 7.12 9.81
CA ALA A 448 -20.08 7.35 8.66
C ALA A 448 -20.33 8.73 8.05
N GLU A 449 -19.30 9.28 7.41
CA GLU A 449 -19.35 10.53 6.65
C GLU A 449 -18.49 10.43 5.37
N PRO A 450 -18.96 10.91 4.21
CA PRO A 450 -18.18 10.96 2.98
C PRO A 450 -16.97 11.90 3.11
N THR A 451 -15.82 11.46 2.62
CA THR A 451 -14.62 12.29 2.41
C THR A 451 -14.47 12.52 0.91
N LEU A 452 -14.80 13.72 0.42
CA LEU A 452 -14.87 14.04 -1.00
C LEU A 452 -13.81 15.09 -1.42
N PRO A 453 -13.49 15.20 -2.73
CA PRO A 453 -12.77 16.35 -3.28
C PRO A 453 -13.54 17.66 -3.12
N GLU A 454 -12.83 18.78 -3.34
CA GLU A 454 -13.46 20.08 -3.51
C GLU A 454 -14.47 20.08 -4.68
N GLY A 455 -15.58 20.81 -4.51
CA GLY A 455 -16.68 20.89 -5.48
C GLY A 455 -17.65 19.69 -5.49
N TRP A 456 -17.23 18.51 -5.03
CA TRP A 456 -18.08 17.32 -4.96
C TRP A 456 -19.08 17.42 -3.80
N SER A 457 -20.28 16.87 -3.97
CA SER A 457 -21.33 16.89 -2.94
C SER A 457 -21.92 15.49 -2.72
N ALA A 458 -22.18 15.13 -1.46
CA ALA A 458 -22.92 13.93 -1.10
C ALA A 458 -24.26 14.28 -0.44
N GLU A 459 -25.32 13.63 -0.92
CA GLU A 459 -26.63 13.63 -0.27
C GLU A 459 -26.86 12.25 0.38
N PRO A 460 -27.19 12.14 1.67
CA PRO A 460 -27.61 10.88 2.28
C PRO A 460 -28.81 10.29 1.50
N LEU A 461 -28.73 9.02 1.11
CA LEU A 461 -29.67 8.42 0.17
C LEU A 461 -31.05 8.07 0.77
N GLY A 462 -31.18 8.15 2.09
CA GLY A 462 -32.18 7.39 2.84
C GLY A 462 -31.53 6.12 3.44
N PRO A 463 -31.57 5.93 4.77
CA PRO A 463 -30.89 4.82 5.46
C PRO A 463 -31.26 3.33 5.16
N GLU A 464 -30.49 2.44 5.84
CA GLU A 464 -30.51 0.97 6.00
C GLU A 464 -30.36 0.07 4.74
N SER A 465 -30.21 -1.27 4.80
CA SER A 465 -30.57 -2.30 5.83
C SER A 465 -29.56 -2.61 6.96
N VAL A 466 -30.05 -3.07 8.12
CA VAL A 466 -29.32 -3.98 9.04
C VAL A 466 -29.52 -5.43 8.58
N GLU A 467 -28.43 -6.18 8.41
CA GLU A 467 -28.51 -7.62 8.04
C GLU A 467 -28.58 -8.52 9.27
N THR A 468 -29.68 -9.25 9.41
CA THR A 468 -29.82 -10.41 10.33
C THR A 468 -30.49 -11.64 9.69
N ASP A 469 -30.87 -11.59 8.40
CA ASP A 469 -31.54 -12.70 7.69
C ASP A 469 -30.61 -13.38 6.67
N ASP A 470 -30.27 -14.65 6.93
CA ASP A 470 -29.49 -15.52 6.02
C ASP A 470 -30.39 -16.39 5.12
N SER A 471 -31.65 -15.99 4.89
CA SER A 471 -32.59 -16.77 4.10
C SER A 471 -32.19 -16.93 2.63
N PHE A 472 -32.52 -18.10 2.07
CA PHE A 472 -32.35 -18.41 0.64
C PHE A 472 -32.99 -17.38 -0.30
N ARG A 473 -34.00 -16.62 0.17
CA ARG A 473 -34.68 -15.59 -0.62
C ARG A 473 -33.84 -14.31 -0.72
N ALA A 474 -33.20 -13.87 0.37
CA ALA A 474 -32.31 -12.71 0.37
C ALA A 474 -31.13 -12.93 -0.59
N ARG A 475 -30.54 -14.14 -0.58
CA ARG A 475 -29.44 -14.56 -1.47
C ARG A 475 -29.77 -14.56 -2.97
N LEU A 476 -31.05 -14.51 -3.37
CA LEU A 476 -31.51 -14.58 -4.77
C LEU A 476 -32.19 -13.30 -5.28
N PHE A 477 -32.78 -12.49 -4.38
CA PHE A 477 -33.64 -11.37 -4.78
C PHE A 477 -33.31 -10.04 -4.07
N GLY A 478 -32.33 -10.01 -3.16
CA GLY A 478 -31.97 -8.85 -2.36
C GLY A 478 -32.94 -8.57 -1.18
N PRO A 479 -32.58 -7.62 -0.29
CA PRO A 479 -33.38 -7.25 0.87
C PRO A 479 -34.60 -6.37 0.53
N ASP A 480 -35.51 -6.22 1.50
CA ASP A 480 -36.77 -5.46 1.39
C ASP A 480 -36.55 -3.94 1.61
N PRO A 481 -37.06 -3.01 0.77
CA PRO A 481 -36.67 -1.57 0.81
C PRO A 481 -37.23 -0.70 1.96
N ALA A 482 -37.72 -1.27 3.07
CA ALA A 482 -38.73 -0.62 3.92
C ALA A 482 -38.32 -0.21 5.35
N SER A 483 -37.03 -0.16 5.70
CA SER A 483 -36.55 0.20 7.05
C SER A 483 -35.47 1.29 6.99
N ILE A 484 -35.49 2.31 7.89
CA ILE A 484 -34.69 3.56 7.81
C ILE A 484 -34.30 4.17 9.21
N VAL A 485 -33.00 4.25 9.56
CA VAL A 485 -32.42 5.00 10.72
C VAL A 485 -31.35 6.03 10.31
N THR A 486 -31.58 7.32 10.61
CA THR A 486 -30.59 8.40 10.47
C THR A 486 -29.85 8.69 11.77
N GLY A 487 -28.52 8.84 11.72
CA GLY A 487 -27.70 9.33 12.83
C GLY A 487 -26.67 8.31 13.33
N ALA A 488 -26.27 8.46 14.59
CA ALA A 488 -25.38 7.51 15.26
C ALA A 488 -26.18 6.27 15.70
N SER A 489 -25.65 5.07 15.46
CA SER A 489 -26.32 3.81 15.76
C SER A 489 -25.48 2.87 16.64
N GLY A 490 -26.15 1.94 17.31
CA GLY A 490 -25.50 0.71 17.78
C GLY A 490 -25.29 -0.27 16.62
N VAL A 491 -24.36 -1.21 16.80
CA VAL A 491 -24.19 -2.40 15.96
C VAL A 491 -23.90 -3.56 16.91
N GLU A 492 -24.87 -4.45 17.14
CA GLU A 492 -24.72 -5.57 18.05
C GLU A 492 -23.80 -6.66 17.45
N PRO A 493 -23.26 -7.59 18.27
CA PRO A 493 -22.47 -8.72 17.79
C PRO A 493 -23.16 -9.50 16.66
N GLY A 494 -22.48 -9.61 15.52
CA GLY A 494 -22.97 -10.25 14.29
C GLY A 494 -23.61 -9.30 13.28
N GLU A 495 -24.04 -8.10 13.68
CA GLU A 495 -24.78 -7.18 12.81
C GLU A 495 -23.89 -6.36 11.86
N VAL A 496 -24.51 -5.91 10.77
CA VAL A 496 -23.92 -4.95 9.81
C VAL A 496 -24.80 -3.70 9.74
N VAL A 497 -24.22 -2.52 9.89
CA VAL A 497 -24.86 -1.23 9.59
C VAL A 497 -24.25 -0.60 8.34
N ARG A 498 -25.10 0.05 7.53
CA ARG A 498 -24.74 0.70 6.26
C ARG A 498 -25.25 2.14 6.20
N TRP A 499 -24.40 3.05 5.74
CA TRP A 499 -24.76 4.42 5.37
C TRP A 499 -24.54 4.61 3.88
N ARG A 500 -25.58 5.01 3.15
CA ARG A 500 -25.54 5.16 1.69
C ARG A 500 -25.73 6.62 1.29
N TYR A 501 -25.02 7.04 0.24
CA TYR A 501 -24.95 8.43 -0.23
C TYR A 501 -24.99 8.50 -1.75
N ARG A 502 -25.77 9.45 -2.28
CA ARG A 502 -25.65 9.91 -3.67
C ARG A 502 -24.52 10.93 -3.74
N VAL A 503 -23.40 10.54 -4.34
CA VAL A 503 -22.24 11.42 -4.54
C VAL A 503 -22.31 11.98 -5.96
N ARG A 504 -22.43 13.30 -6.10
CA ARG A 504 -22.47 14.02 -7.38
C ARG A 504 -21.08 14.47 -7.78
N VAL A 505 -20.70 14.11 -9.00
CA VAL A 505 -19.50 14.60 -9.68
C VAL A 505 -19.80 15.98 -10.28
N PRO A 506 -18.96 17.01 -10.08
CA PRO A 506 -19.12 18.32 -10.73
C PRO A 506 -19.15 18.21 -12.26
N GLU A 507 -19.85 19.13 -12.93
CA GLU A 507 -19.89 19.18 -14.42
C GLU A 507 -18.54 19.57 -15.04
N ASP A 508 -17.69 20.28 -14.28
CA ASP A 508 -16.35 20.73 -14.62
C ASP A 508 -15.23 19.82 -14.06
N ALA A 509 -15.57 18.63 -13.54
CA ALA A 509 -14.59 17.70 -13.00
C ALA A 509 -13.58 17.25 -14.07
N GLU A 510 -12.28 17.45 -13.82
CA GLU A 510 -11.23 17.00 -14.73
C GLU A 510 -11.10 15.45 -14.71
N PRO A 511 -10.88 14.80 -15.87
CA PRO A 511 -10.58 13.37 -15.92
C PRO A 511 -9.37 13.03 -15.06
N SER A 512 -9.48 11.92 -14.32
CA SER A 512 -8.44 11.47 -13.38
C SER A 512 -7.13 11.15 -14.12
N ARG A 513 -6.06 11.83 -13.72
CA ARG A 513 -4.70 11.65 -14.25
C ARG A 513 -3.73 11.44 -13.09
N LEU A 514 -2.75 10.57 -13.30
CA LEU A 514 -1.67 10.39 -12.35
C LEU A 514 -0.84 11.68 -12.28
N TYR A 515 -0.50 12.13 -11.07
CA TYR A 515 0.09 13.46 -10.83
C TYR A 515 1.40 13.68 -11.62
N TYR A 516 2.18 12.63 -11.82
CA TYR A 516 3.43 12.66 -12.60
C TYR A 516 3.21 12.64 -14.12
N LEU A 517 1.99 12.38 -14.60
CA LEU A 517 1.55 12.45 -15.99
C LEU A 517 0.67 13.68 -16.28
N ALA A 518 0.41 14.53 -15.29
CA ALA A 518 -0.43 15.71 -15.44
C ALA A 518 0.21 16.80 -16.32
N ARG A 519 1.55 16.81 -16.43
CA ARG A 519 2.33 17.69 -17.30
C ARG A 519 3.27 16.81 -18.16
N PRO A 520 3.59 17.18 -19.41
CA PRO A 520 4.62 16.52 -20.20
C PRO A 520 5.97 16.49 -19.48
N ARG A 521 6.76 15.44 -19.73
CA ARG A 521 8.13 15.29 -19.20
C ARG A 521 9.07 16.38 -19.74
N ASP A 522 10.12 16.65 -18.97
CA ASP A 522 11.27 17.43 -19.38
C ASP A 522 12.42 16.47 -19.71
N GLY A 523 12.63 16.17 -20.99
CA GLY A 523 13.49 15.07 -21.40
C GLY A 523 13.10 13.76 -20.71
N GLN A 524 14.02 13.16 -19.95
CA GLN A 524 13.79 11.92 -19.19
C GLN A 524 13.44 12.16 -17.71
N MET A 525 12.83 13.32 -17.38
CA MET A 525 12.36 13.66 -16.04
C MET A 525 10.87 14.03 -16.06
N TYR A 526 10.06 13.43 -15.17
CA TYR A 526 8.69 13.84 -14.91
C TYR A 526 8.63 15.20 -14.22
N ARG A 527 7.69 16.05 -14.66
CA ARG A 527 7.39 17.33 -14.00
C ARG A 527 6.35 17.11 -12.90
N TRP A 528 6.80 16.99 -11.65
CA TRP A 528 5.92 16.96 -10.49
C TRP A 528 5.17 18.29 -10.29
N PRO A 529 3.96 18.26 -9.68
CA PRO A 529 3.18 19.45 -9.38
C PRO A 529 3.79 20.25 -8.23
N ASP A 530 3.30 21.46 -8.03
CA ASP A 530 3.75 22.37 -6.96
C ASP A 530 3.34 21.87 -5.56
N ASP A 531 2.28 21.07 -5.47
CA ASP A 531 1.91 20.28 -4.28
C ASP A 531 2.95 19.20 -3.98
N ARG A 532 3.81 19.48 -3.00
CA ARG A 532 4.88 18.57 -2.56
C ARG A 532 4.38 17.38 -1.75
N SER A 533 3.12 17.38 -1.30
CA SER A 533 2.53 16.21 -0.63
C SER A 533 2.42 15.00 -1.57
N LEU A 534 2.32 15.23 -2.88
CA LEU A 534 2.28 14.19 -3.91
C LEU A 534 3.67 13.64 -4.28
N TRP A 535 4.74 14.38 -3.98
CA TRP A 535 6.09 14.07 -4.44
C TRP A 535 6.56 12.69 -3.94
N GLY A 536 6.96 11.86 -4.91
CA GLY A 536 7.43 10.50 -4.73
C GLY A 536 6.36 9.45 -4.45
N LEU A 537 5.06 9.81 -4.38
CA LEU A 537 4.00 8.81 -4.24
C LEU A 537 3.87 7.92 -5.49
N PRO A 538 3.43 6.66 -5.37
CA PRO A 538 3.25 5.76 -6.52
C PRO A 538 2.05 6.15 -7.38
N ARG A 539 1.00 6.70 -6.77
CA ARG A 539 -0.22 7.19 -7.40
C ARG A 539 -0.80 8.33 -6.56
N ASN A 540 -1.79 9.03 -7.11
CA ASN A 540 -2.55 10.04 -6.36
C ASN A 540 -3.23 9.38 -5.15
N PRO A 541 -3.57 10.15 -4.10
CA PRO A 541 -4.52 9.72 -3.09
C PRO A 541 -5.84 9.23 -3.72
N PRO A 542 -6.60 8.34 -3.04
CA PRO A 542 -7.94 7.97 -3.49
C PRO A 542 -8.81 9.21 -3.73
N LEU A 543 -9.59 9.18 -4.81
CA LEU A 543 -10.41 10.32 -5.23
C LEU A 543 -11.43 10.71 -4.15
N PHE A 544 -12.12 9.72 -3.59
CA PHE A 544 -12.96 9.91 -2.41
C PHE A 544 -12.83 8.73 -1.43
N GLY A 545 -13.50 8.83 -0.30
CA GLY A 545 -13.65 7.76 0.66
C GLY A 545 -14.69 8.04 1.72
N GLY A 546 -14.59 7.35 2.85
CA GLY A 546 -15.44 7.56 4.01
C GLY A 546 -14.61 7.64 5.29
N SER A 547 -15.03 8.51 6.21
CA SER A 547 -14.60 8.50 7.60
C SER A 547 -15.69 7.80 8.42
N VAL A 548 -15.31 6.86 9.27
CA VAL A 548 -16.22 6.17 10.18
C VAL A 548 -15.75 6.42 11.60
N GLU A 549 -16.67 6.88 12.44
CA GLU A 549 -16.44 7.10 13.85
C GLU A 549 -17.36 6.19 14.65
N LEU A 550 -16.81 5.49 15.63
CA LEU A 550 -17.52 4.51 16.45
C LEU A 550 -16.90 4.42 17.83
N SER A 551 -17.62 3.86 18.79
CA SER A 551 -17.13 3.57 20.13
C SER A 551 -17.29 2.07 20.40
N LEU A 552 -16.29 1.42 21.00
CA LEU A 552 -16.44 0.04 21.48
C LEU A 552 -17.07 0.07 22.88
N GLY A 553 -18.25 -0.53 23.02
CA GLY A 553 -19.11 -0.38 24.19
C GLY A 553 -18.53 -0.98 25.48
N ALA A 554 -18.99 -0.45 26.63
CA ALA A 554 -18.48 -0.75 27.96
C ALA A 554 -18.85 -2.16 28.49
N GLY A 555 -18.42 -3.21 27.78
CA GLY A 555 -18.40 -4.61 28.22
C GLY A 555 -17.04 -5.08 28.74
N ILE A 556 -16.03 -4.20 28.72
CA ILE A 556 -14.65 -4.48 29.11
C ILE A 556 -14.57 -4.63 30.63
N ARG A 557 -14.79 -5.86 31.12
CA ARG A 557 -14.65 -6.19 32.53
C ARG A 557 -13.18 -6.33 32.87
N VAL A 558 -12.63 -5.33 33.57
CA VAL A 558 -11.48 -5.54 34.44
C VAL A 558 -11.91 -6.48 35.57
N SER A 559 -11.80 -7.78 35.36
CA SER A 559 -11.78 -8.73 36.47
C SER A 559 -10.46 -8.52 37.19
N ALA A 560 -10.48 -7.72 38.26
CA ALA A 560 -9.41 -7.69 39.23
C ALA A 560 -9.26 -9.12 39.78
N ALA A 561 -8.20 -9.81 39.37
CA ALA A 561 -7.97 -11.19 39.77
C ALA A 561 -7.92 -11.30 41.31
N ASP A 562 -8.62 -12.29 41.85
CA ASP A 562 -8.85 -12.44 43.28
C ASP A 562 -7.57 -12.38 44.10
N SER A 563 -7.43 -11.34 44.93
CA SER A 563 -6.57 -11.38 46.11
C SER A 563 -7.24 -12.22 47.21
N SER A 564 -7.54 -13.48 46.91
CA SER A 564 -7.99 -14.47 47.88
C SER A 564 -6.81 -14.84 48.78
N GLY A 565 -6.93 -14.49 50.07
CA GLY A 565 -5.79 -14.44 50.97
C GLY A 565 -5.24 -15.81 51.37
N VAL A 566 -3.91 -15.87 51.54
CA VAL A 566 -3.29 -16.86 52.42
C VAL A 566 -3.52 -16.41 53.86
N SER A 567 -4.27 -17.21 54.60
CA SER A 567 -4.51 -17.03 56.03
C SER A 567 -3.23 -17.26 56.84
N GLY A 568 -2.69 -16.20 57.44
CA GLY A 568 -1.69 -16.27 58.52
C GLY A 568 -2.34 -15.88 59.85
N ASP A 569 -2.48 -16.85 60.75
CA ASP A 569 -3.11 -16.68 62.07
C ASP A 569 -2.17 -15.97 63.07
N GLY A 570 -2.76 -15.26 64.04
CA GLY A 570 -2.07 -14.74 65.23
C GLY A 570 -2.29 -13.24 65.53
N GLY A 571 -2.86 -12.95 66.71
CA GLY A 571 -2.68 -11.64 67.36
C GLY A 571 -3.93 -10.99 67.94
N SER A 572 -4.33 -11.40 69.15
CA SER A 572 -5.37 -10.75 69.97
C SER A 572 -5.04 -9.28 70.34
N GLY A 573 -6.03 -8.38 70.34
CA GLY A 573 -5.91 -7.04 70.94
C GLY A 573 -7.25 -6.30 71.04
N HIS A 574 -7.59 -5.79 72.24
CA HIS A 574 -8.81 -4.98 72.49
C HIS A 574 -8.66 -3.53 71.99
N GLY A 575 -9.79 -2.85 71.72
CA GLY A 575 -9.83 -1.39 71.69
C GLY A 575 -11.08 -0.78 71.04
N ALA A 576 -12.04 -0.32 71.85
CA ALA A 576 -13.10 0.57 71.37
C ALA A 576 -12.59 2.02 71.35
N GLY A 577 -12.94 2.79 70.31
CA GLY A 577 -12.52 4.20 70.20
C GLY A 577 -13.18 4.94 69.04
N SER A 578 -14.25 5.70 69.34
CA SER A 578 -14.86 6.66 68.41
C SER A 578 -14.17 8.02 68.52
N ALA A 579 -13.69 8.57 67.40
CA ALA A 579 -13.42 10.01 67.24
C ALA A 579 -13.36 10.39 65.75
N ALA A 580 -14.10 11.44 65.37
CA ALA A 580 -14.12 11.95 63.98
C ALA A 580 -12.91 12.84 63.66
N GLY A 581 -12.45 12.85 62.41
CA GLY A 581 -11.20 13.55 62.07
C GLY A 581 -10.86 13.77 60.59
N ARG A 582 -11.76 14.39 59.81
CA ARG A 582 -11.45 15.10 58.53
C ARG A 582 -10.75 14.29 57.43
N SER A 583 -11.54 13.62 56.56
CA SER A 583 -11.05 13.25 55.23
C SER A 583 -10.80 14.50 54.37
N ARG A 584 -9.62 14.57 53.75
CA ARG A 584 -9.41 15.45 52.59
C ARG A 584 -10.01 14.73 51.38
N SER A 585 -10.92 15.38 50.67
CA SER A 585 -11.45 14.88 49.40
C SER A 585 -10.37 14.96 48.32
N ALA A 586 -9.55 13.92 48.22
CA ALA A 586 -8.85 13.61 46.99
C ALA A 586 -9.90 13.10 46.00
N SER A 587 -10.36 13.96 45.09
CA SER A 587 -11.13 13.57 43.91
C SER A 587 -10.20 12.82 42.96
N GLY A 588 -9.87 11.58 43.32
CA GLY A 588 -9.28 10.62 42.41
C GLY A 588 -10.34 10.23 41.40
N GLU A 589 -10.24 10.81 40.21
CA GLU A 589 -11.04 10.42 39.05
C GLU A 589 -10.62 9.00 38.66
N GLN A 590 -11.36 8.02 39.18
CA GLN A 590 -11.19 6.62 38.81
C GLN A 590 -11.70 6.48 37.38
N ASP A 591 -10.77 6.33 36.43
CA ASP A 591 -11.03 6.17 34.99
C ASP A 591 -11.79 4.85 34.74
N ALA A 592 -13.11 4.92 34.89
CA ALA A 592 -14.00 3.78 34.97
C ALA A 592 -14.25 3.18 33.57
N GLY A 593 -13.40 2.23 33.17
CA GLY A 593 -13.68 1.28 32.08
C GLY A 593 -14.14 1.92 30.76
N GLY A 594 -13.65 3.13 30.46
CA GLY A 594 -14.27 4.00 29.47
C GLY A 594 -14.30 3.42 28.06
N GLU A 595 -15.36 3.73 27.32
CA GLU A 595 -15.50 3.43 25.90
C GLU A 595 -14.29 3.94 25.10
N VAL A 596 -13.92 3.21 24.06
CA VAL A 596 -12.84 3.64 23.16
C VAL A 596 -13.45 4.18 21.88
N ARG A 597 -13.44 5.51 21.73
CA ARG A 597 -13.81 6.14 20.47
C ARG A 597 -12.71 5.94 19.43
N VAL A 598 -13.09 5.45 18.26
CA VAL A 598 -12.23 5.17 17.12
C VAL A 598 -12.75 5.96 15.93
N SER A 599 -11.86 6.73 15.29
CA SER A 599 -12.13 7.39 14.02
C SER A 599 -11.15 6.84 12.97
N VAL A 600 -11.68 6.30 11.88
CA VAL A 600 -10.94 5.59 10.84
C VAL A 600 -11.39 6.02 9.44
N ARG A 601 -10.43 6.21 8.53
CA ARG A 601 -10.72 6.53 7.12
C ARG A 601 -10.49 5.33 6.21
N ARG A 602 -11.31 5.20 5.17
CA ARG A 602 -11.23 4.19 4.11
C ARG A 602 -11.35 4.86 2.75
N ALA A 603 -10.61 4.36 1.78
CA ALA A 603 -10.77 4.75 0.38
C ALA A 603 -12.10 4.24 -0.15
N GLY A 604 -12.76 5.00 -1.03
CA GLY A 604 -13.90 4.52 -1.80
C GLY A 604 -13.40 3.66 -2.95
N GLU A 605 -13.75 2.37 -2.92
CA GLU A 605 -13.37 1.42 -3.96
C GLU A 605 -14.61 0.78 -4.58
N TYR A 606 -14.64 0.68 -5.90
CA TYR A 606 -15.60 -0.19 -6.58
C TYR A 606 -15.26 -1.65 -6.27
N VAL A 607 -16.28 -2.44 -5.95
CA VAL A 607 -16.17 -3.88 -5.68
C VAL A 607 -16.93 -4.63 -6.77
N GLY A 608 -16.19 -5.30 -7.65
CA GLY A 608 -16.74 -6.10 -8.74
C GLY A 608 -16.48 -7.58 -8.57
N VAL A 609 -17.23 -8.42 -9.28
CA VAL A 609 -17.03 -9.88 -9.30
C VAL A 609 -16.77 -10.35 -10.72
N ASP A 610 -15.63 -11.01 -10.94
CA ASP A 610 -15.31 -11.75 -12.16
C ASP A 610 -15.66 -13.23 -11.91
N PRO A 611 -16.59 -13.85 -12.67
CA PRO A 611 -17.02 -15.24 -12.41
C PRO A 611 -15.92 -16.30 -12.45
N ALA A 612 -14.78 -16.02 -13.09
CA ALA A 612 -13.64 -16.93 -13.18
C ALA A 612 -12.53 -16.61 -12.16
N ARG A 613 -12.51 -15.40 -11.57
CA ARG A 613 -11.46 -14.95 -10.66
C ARG A 613 -11.95 -14.73 -9.22
N GLY A 614 -13.14 -14.15 -9.01
CA GLY A 614 -13.68 -13.78 -7.71
C GLY A 614 -13.89 -12.27 -7.55
N GLU A 615 -13.95 -11.79 -6.30
CA GLU A 615 -14.03 -10.36 -5.97
C GLU A 615 -12.75 -9.63 -6.39
N PHE A 616 -12.90 -8.49 -7.08
CA PHE A 616 -11.82 -7.55 -7.35
C PHE A 616 -12.22 -6.14 -6.90
N ARG A 617 -11.22 -5.34 -6.55
CA ARG A 617 -11.41 -3.95 -6.09
C ARG A 617 -10.66 -2.97 -6.98
N ARG A 618 -11.26 -1.80 -7.23
CA ARG A 618 -10.68 -0.73 -8.05
C ARG A 618 -10.90 0.64 -7.42
N PRO A 619 -9.95 1.58 -7.56
CA PRO A 619 -10.21 2.97 -7.24
C PRO A 619 -11.23 3.55 -8.22
N VAL A 620 -12.11 4.42 -7.75
CA VAL A 620 -13.00 5.18 -8.63
C VAL A 620 -12.22 6.29 -9.34
N LEU A 621 -12.46 6.45 -10.64
CA LEU A 621 -11.78 7.42 -11.51
C LEU A 621 -12.81 8.26 -12.27
N VAL A 622 -12.51 9.56 -12.44
CA VAL A 622 -13.24 10.42 -13.39
C VAL A 622 -12.78 10.10 -14.80
N ALA A 623 -13.70 9.71 -15.68
CA ALA A 623 -13.46 9.40 -17.08
C ALA A 623 -14.08 10.46 -18.01
N PRO A 624 -13.54 10.70 -19.21
CA PRO A 624 -14.24 11.50 -20.21
C PRO A 624 -15.49 10.76 -20.68
N ALA A 625 -16.58 11.50 -20.93
CA ALA A 625 -17.87 10.96 -21.39
C ALA A 625 -17.75 10.02 -22.61
N VAL A 626 -16.80 10.32 -23.50
CA VAL A 626 -16.42 9.49 -24.64
C VAL A 626 -14.91 9.33 -24.68
N SER A 627 -14.43 8.10 -24.70
CA SER A 627 -13.05 7.75 -25.02
C SER A 627 -12.89 7.52 -26.53
N VAL A 628 -11.83 8.07 -27.11
CA VAL A 628 -11.49 7.92 -28.54
C VAL A 628 -10.19 7.14 -28.68
N ARG A 629 -10.17 6.11 -29.53
CA ARG A 629 -8.97 5.31 -29.81
C ARG A 629 -8.73 5.19 -31.31
N LEU A 630 -7.58 5.67 -31.77
CA LEU A 630 -7.08 5.42 -33.12
C LEU A 630 -6.26 4.12 -33.18
N ARG A 631 -6.41 3.37 -34.27
CA ARG A 631 -5.60 2.18 -34.60
C ARG A 631 -5.19 2.19 -36.07
N PRO A 632 -3.92 1.89 -36.40
CA PRO A 632 -2.79 1.73 -35.48
C PRO A 632 -2.41 3.06 -34.81
N ARG A 633 -1.78 3.02 -33.62
CA ARG A 633 -1.39 4.24 -32.87
C ARG A 633 -0.18 4.97 -33.48
N VAL A 634 0.64 4.25 -34.23
CA VAL A 634 1.82 4.76 -34.93
C VAL A 634 1.78 4.25 -36.36
N MET A 635 2.13 5.10 -37.33
CA MET A 635 2.27 4.77 -38.74
C MET A 635 3.51 5.47 -39.29
N ALA A 636 4.14 4.86 -40.29
CA ALA A 636 5.26 5.42 -41.02
C ALA A 636 5.01 5.26 -42.53
N TRP A 637 5.33 6.30 -43.30
CA TRP A 637 5.25 6.30 -44.76
C TRP A 637 6.66 6.39 -45.35
N PRO A 638 6.95 5.67 -46.46
CA PRO A 638 8.14 5.92 -47.24
C PRO A 638 8.10 7.33 -47.83
N LEU A 639 9.20 8.08 -47.74
CA LEU A 639 9.30 9.42 -48.34
C LEU A 639 9.09 9.33 -49.86
N GLY A 640 8.18 10.15 -50.39
CA GLY A 640 7.83 10.17 -51.81
C GLY A 640 6.80 9.13 -52.25
N ALA A 641 6.35 8.22 -51.39
CA ALA A 641 5.27 7.29 -51.69
C ALA A 641 3.90 7.89 -51.31
N GLY A 642 3.04 8.12 -52.30
CA GLY A 642 1.65 8.57 -52.11
C GLY A 642 0.70 7.46 -51.64
N GLU A 643 1.14 6.60 -50.71
CA GLU A 643 0.38 5.42 -50.26
C GLU A 643 -0.70 5.80 -49.23
N ALA A 644 -1.96 5.44 -49.48
CA ALA A 644 -3.02 5.57 -48.50
C ALA A 644 -2.90 4.50 -47.40
N ARG A 645 -3.24 4.84 -46.15
CA ARG A 645 -3.30 3.87 -45.04
C ARG A 645 -4.62 3.97 -44.30
N ALA A 646 -5.21 2.82 -44.01
CA ALA A 646 -6.44 2.73 -43.25
C ALA A 646 -6.19 3.05 -41.76
N VAL A 647 -7.06 3.88 -41.18
CA VAL A 647 -7.16 4.12 -39.74
C VAL A 647 -8.53 3.71 -39.25
N ALA A 648 -8.57 2.94 -38.15
CA ALA A 648 -9.81 2.66 -37.44
C ALA A 648 -9.92 3.60 -36.24
N VAL A 649 -11.03 4.34 -36.15
CA VAL A 649 -11.39 5.09 -34.94
C VAL A 649 -12.45 4.28 -34.19
N SER A 650 -12.16 3.95 -32.94
CA SER A 650 -13.13 3.38 -32.00
C SER A 650 -13.56 4.45 -31.00
N LEU A 651 -14.87 4.58 -30.80
CA LEU A 651 -15.48 5.41 -29.77
C LEU A 651 -16.06 4.51 -28.69
N GLU A 652 -15.84 4.86 -27.43
CA GLU A 652 -16.39 4.17 -26.27
C GLU A 652 -17.08 5.19 -25.36
N SER A 653 -18.40 5.09 -25.23
CA SER A 653 -19.16 5.91 -24.28
C SER A 653 -18.94 5.38 -22.87
N GLN A 654 -18.50 6.25 -21.96
CA GLN A 654 -18.47 5.94 -20.53
C GLN A 654 -19.71 6.50 -19.82
N ALA A 655 -20.36 7.54 -20.37
CA ALA A 655 -21.57 8.12 -19.78
C ALA A 655 -22.75 7.13 -19.80
N ARG A 656 -23.44 6.97 -18.66
CA ARG A 656 -24.60 6.09 -18.45
C ARG A 656 -25.78 6.43 -19.37
N ALA A 657 -25.97 7.72 -19.68
CA ALA A 657 -26.99 8.20 -20.62
C ALA A 657 -26.64 8.01 -22.11
N GLY A 658 -25.43 7.50 -22.41
CA GLY A 658 -24.84 7.51 -23.75
C GLY A 658 -24.40 8.91 -24.19
N ALA A 659 -23.71 8.98 -25.33
CA ALA A 659 -23.19 10.22 -25.90
C ALA A 659 -23.61 10.43 -27.36
N ARG A 660 -23.70 11.69 -27.78
CA ARG A 660 -23.95 12.09 -29.18
C ARG A 660 -22.95 13.17 -29.59
N GLY A 661 -22.41 13.09 -30.80
CA GLY A 661 -21.43 14.03 -31.30
C GLY A 661 -21.10 13.81 -32.77
N ARG A 662 -20.13 14.57 -33.30
CA ARG A 662 -19.58 14.38 -34.64
C ARG A 662 -18.10 14.00 -34.51
N LEU A 663 -17.71 12.90 -35.14
CA LEU A 663 -16.31 12.54 -35.31
C LEU A 663 -15.73 13.30 -36.51
N ARG A 664 -14.54 13.86 -36.33
CA ARG A 664 -13.71 14.40 -37.41
C ARG A 664 -12.27 13.94 -37.18
N LEU A 665 -11.60 13.54 -38.25
CA LEU A 665 -10.16 13.33 -38.25
C LEU A 665 -9.47 14.64 -38.65
N GLU A 666 -8.47 15.03 -37.86
CA GLU A 666 -7.55 16.12 -38.19
C GLU A 666 -6.28 15.49 -38.76
N ALA A 667 -5.87 15.96 -39.94
CA ALA A 667 -4.69 15.47 -40.65
C ALA A 667 -3.73 16.64 -40.93
N PRO A 668 -2.41 16.36 -41.09
CA PRO A 668 -1.44 17.41 -41.40
C PRO A 668 -1.75 18.13 -42.73
N PRO A 669 -1.23 19.36 -42.93
CA PRO A 669 -1.44 20.10 -44.18
C PRO A 669 -1.04 19.28 -45.42
N GLY A 670 -1.91 19.27 -46.43
CA GLY A 670 -1.72 18.52 -47.68
C GLY A 670 -2.18 17.06 -47.65
N TRP A 671 -2.67 16.55 -46.52
CA TRP A 671 -3.21 15.20 -46.42
C TRP A 671 -4.70 15.15 -46.74
N THR A 672 -5.14 14.11 -47.45
CA THR A 672 -6.55 13.83 -47.72
C THR A 672 -7.03 12.72 -46.79
N VAL A 673 -8.25 12.83 -46.29
CA VAL A 673 -8.90 11.81 -45.44
C VAL A 673 -10.25 11.46 -46.06
N GLU A 674 -10.45 10.17 -46.32
CA GLU A 674 -11.67 9.60 -46.89
C GLU A 674 -12.19 8.49 -45.93
N PRO A 675 -13.49 8.46 -45.61
CA PRO A 675 -14.09 7.48 -44.70
C PRO A 675 -14.44 6.14 -45.35
#